data_AF-A0A535S516-F1
#
_entry.id   AF-A0A535S516-F1
#
_cell.length_a   1.000
_cell.length_b   1.000
_cell.length_c   1.000
_cell.angle_alpha   90.00
_cell.angle_beta   90.00
_cell.angle_gamma   90.00
#
_symmetry.space_group_name_H-M   'P 1'
#
loop_
_entity.id
_entity.type
_entity.pdbx_description
1 polymer ?
#
loop_
_entity_poly.entity_id
_entity_poly.type
_entity_poly.pdbx_seq_one_letter_code
_entity_poly.pdbx_strand_id
1 'polypeptide(L)'
;MAPVAPPTIPTHPLGPVPPPPLALPAVGTSAGNALHRSDSTSLQVSPSSTALSATAPPPGCTNWTKNMQVLVISTDGTEADLGAIQAALGFHTIQYTTWIATQKPGQLTSSVLTSSACAGKFHGVILTTGSLSYSPDGGTTWQSALSTAEWQALRTYEANFHVREISWYVYPGADQGLNPPWRASDTTNSPINATLTAAGQTVFNTVNAANPIPITKAWAYQATASDPNVTPLLVDSSNDALVSSRVTADGRETLAMTFDSNQYLVHDLVLQHGLIHWVTRGVYLGEYRAYLQPQVDDLFIDDDMYNASAYPGGVYRITPNDYNKSHSWWAGQVSKPGNADFRVLMAFNGQGSDDIGPNDPLTLAVKNSWSDYFWCSHTYTHLNLDFGDDPAGPPVGYDAAYAEFDNNNQFAVRLGIPDYSTQCLVNPDVSGLTNPAVLQAAVDNGIQFMISDTSKESGKGNPGWNNPAPNIGIYSDIQPSILFTPRHPTNLFYNVSYPDEWLAHLSGDPRQGERQPRHVHVARGPRRADVPPAESARVRRHPLALRRPPRHGDCQVPQVLDITDRELPPGRHRVAYGRHDGPQLVRSDGNGQQRRQREVHEPERSVVPRQWGLLLDCECQVPSPSRELRRAMHLVSVPASERLVHDRVAVRRVMLAATAPLNEVARALRPLAPESAA
;
A
#
# COMPACT_ATOMS: atom_id res chain seq x y z
N MET A 1 -0.20 47.13 -8.05
CA MET A 1 -1.26 46.25 -8.59
C MET A 1 -1.52 45.19 -7.53
N ALA A 2 -2.75 44.75 -7.31
CA ALA A 2 -3.03 43.62 -6.44
C ALA A 2 -2.49 42.31 -7.08
N PRO A 3 -2.07 41.30 -6.30
CA PRO A 3 -1.80 39.98 -6.86
C PRO A 3 -3.08 39.40 -7.48
N VAL A 4 -2.93 38.67 -8.58
CA VAL A 4 -4.05 37.96 -9.22
C VAL A 4 -4.54 36.88 -8.26
N ALA A 5 -5.85 36.75 -8.08
CA ALA A 5 -6.43 35.70 -7.24
C ALA A 5 -6.01 34.31 -7.79
N PRO A 6 -5.65 33.34 -6.91
CA PRO A 6 -5.34 31.99 -7.36
C PRO A 6 -6.56 31.38 -8.08
N PRO A 7 -6.35 30.53 -9.10
CA PRO A 7 -7.44 29.91 -9.82
C PRO A 7 -8.30 29.05 -8.89
N THR A 8 -9.62 29.19 -8.97
CA THR A 8 -10.57 28.36 -8.23
C THR A 8 -10.47 26.92 -8.71
N ILE A 9 -9.82 26.06 -7.93
CA ILE A 9 -9.78 24.61 -8.15
C ILE A 9 -11.21 24.07 -7.93
N PRO A 10 -11.83 23.39 -8.91
CA PRO A 10 -13.12 22.74 -8.69
C PRO A 10 -12.97 21.60 -7.69
N THR A 11 -13.64 21.70 -6.54
CA THR A 11 -13.71 20.61 -5.56
C THR A 11 -14.66 19.53 -6.04
N HIS A 12 -14.16 18.65 -6.90
CA HIS A 12 -14.84 17.39 -7.21
C HIS A 12 -15.05 16.61 -5.89
N PRO A 13 -16.30 16.23 -5.55
CA PRO A 13 -16.56 15.59 -4.27
C PRO A 13 -15.96 14.19 -4.26
N LEU A 14 -14.97 13.96 -3.37
CA LEU A 14 -14.32 12.67 -3.11
C LEU A 14 -15.24 11.64 -2.41
N GLY A 15 -16.55 11.73 -2.64
CA GLY A 15 -17.47 10.63 -2.34
C GLY A 15 -17.32 9.52 -3.39
N PRO A 16 -17.79 8.30 -3.09
CA PRO A 16 -17.71 7.20 -4.05
C PRO A 16 -18.52 7.53 -5.31
N VAL A 17 -17.80 7.71 -6.42
CA VAL A 17 -18.39 7.81 -7.76
C VAL A 17 -19.21 6.54 -8.00
N PRO A 18 -20.49 6.63 -8.40
CA PRO A 18 -21.25 5.45 -8.77
C PRO A 18 -20.50 4.72 -9.90
N PRO A 19 -20.24 3.40 -9.80
CA PRO A 19 -19.64 2.69 -10.92
C PRO A 19 -20.53 2.88 -12.16
N PRO A 20 -19.95 3.09 -13.35
CA PRO A 20 -20.74 3.15 -14.58
C PRO A 20 -21.60 1.87 -14.69
N PRO A 21 -22.81 1.94 -15.28
CA PRO A 21 -23.67 0.77 -15.37
C PRO A 21 -22.93 -0.36 -16.07
N LEU A 22 -22.60 -1.42 -15.32
CA LEU A 22 -21.96 -2.60 -15.90
C LEU A 22 -22.89 -3.17 -16.96
N ALA A 23 -22.53 -2.97 -18.22
CA ALA A 23 -23.13 -3.68 -19.33
C ALA A 23 -22.82 -5.17 -19.11
N LEU A 24 -23.79 -5.88 -18.54
CA LEU A 24 -23.67 -7.32 -18.31
C LEU A 24 -23.31 -7.96 -19.65
N PRO A 25 -22.14 -8.61 -19.78
CA PRO A 25 -21.74 -9.21 -21.04
C PRO A 25 -22.81 -10.22 -21.43
N ALA A 26 -23.27 -10.15 -22.68
CA ALA A 26 -24.17 -11.16 -23.23
C ALA A 26 -23.52 -12.54 -23.01
N VAL A 27 -24.30 -13.51 -22.52
CA VAL A 27 -23.78 -14.82 -22.08
C VAL A 27 -23.37 -15.67 -23.30
N GLY A 28 -22.21 -15.32 -23.87
CA GLY A 28 -21.54 -16.08 -24.90
C GLY A 28 -20.95 -17.34 -24.31
N THR A 29 -21.26 -18.48 -24.91
CA THR A 29 -20.79 -19.79 -24.45
C THR A 29 -19.37 -20.07 -24.95
N SER A 30 -18.39 -19.28 -24.49
CA SER A 30 -16.96 -19.53 -24.65
C SER A 30 -16.34 -19.95 -23.32
N ALA A 31 -15.86 -21.20 -23.26
CA ALA A 31 -15.21 -21.74 -22.07
C ALA A 31 -13.75 -21.26 -21.97
N GLY A 32 -13.56 -19.96 -21.70
CA GLY A 32 -12.29 -19.46 -21.20
C GLY A 32 -12.04 -20.00 -19.79
N ASN A 33 -10.83 -20.48 -19.50
CA ASN A 33 -10.45 -20.87 -18.15
C ASN A 33 -10.51 -19.62 -17.25
N ALA A 34 -11.53 -19.54 -16.40
CA ALA A 34 -11.58 -18.51 -15.37
C ALA A 34 -10.35 -18.65 -14.47
N LEU A 35 -9.62 -17.56 -14.26
CA LEU A 35 -8.52 -17.47 -13.30
C LEU A 35 -8.92 -18.16 -12.00
N HIS A 36 -8.09 -19.08 -11.52
CA HIS A 36 -8.43 -19.96 -10.40
C HIS A 36 -8.80 -19.11 -9.19
N ARG A 37 -10.11 -19.02 -8.91
CA ARG A 37 -10.64 -18.17 -7.85
C ARG A 37 -10.19 -18.80 -6.53
N SER A 38 -9.12 -18.26 -5.94
CA SER A 38 -8.57 -18.74 -4.66
C SER A 38 -9.73 -18.95 -3.69
N ASP A 39 -9.88 -20.19 -3.20
CA ASP A 39 -11.06 -20.59 -2.44
C ASP A 39 -11.34 -19.55 -1.37
N SER A 40 -12.50 -18.91 -1.47
CA SER A 40 -12.82 -17.71 -0.70
C SER A 40 -12.98 -18.11 0.76
N THR A 41 -11.83 -18.10 1.47
CA THR A 41 -11.71 -18.60 2.84
C THR A 41 -12.85 -18.05 3.65
N SER A 42 -13.69 -18.97 4.12
CA SER A 42 -14.97 -18.64 4.74
C SER A 42 -14.75 -17.52 5.75
N LEU A 43 -15.50 -16.43 5.66
CA LEU A 43 -15.43 -15.33 6.62
C LEU A 43 -15.69 -15.89 8.02
N GLN A 44 -14.61 -16.24 8.72
CA GLN A 44 -14.67 -16.77 10.08
C GLN A 44 -14.93 -15.60 11.01
N VAL A 45 -16.20 -15.21 11.04
CA VAL A 45 -16.83 -14.45 12.12
C VAL A 45 -16.52 -15.21 13.41
N SER A 46 -15.42 -14.82 14.05
CA SER A 46 -14.97 -15.43 15.29
C SER A 46 -16.08 -15.22 16.32
N PRO A 47 -16.66 -16.27 16.92
CA PRO A 47 -17.81 -16.16 17.80
C PRO A 47 -17.40 -15.65 19.19
N SER A 48 -16.72 -14.51 19.25
CA SER A 48 -16.62 -13.66 20.44
C SER A 48 -17.93 -12.91 20.64
N SER A 49 -19.04 -13.63 20.71
CA SER A 49 -20.37 -13.10 20.99
C SER A 49 -20.53 -12.83 22.49
N THR A 50 -19.63 -12.01 23.05
CA THR A 50 -20.03 -11.13 24.15
C THR A 50 -21.15 -10.25 23.59
N ALA A 51 -22.38 -10.49 24.04
CA ALA A 51 -23.52 -9.70 23.59
C ALA A 51 -23.22 -8.22 23.85
N LEU A 52 -23.18 -7.41 22.79
CA LEU A 52 -23.05 -5.97 22.92
C LEU A 52 -24.20 -5.49 23.80
N SER A 53 -23.88 -4.89 24.94
CA SER A 53 -24.88 -4.33 25.85
C SER A 53 -25.81 -3.43 25.05
N ALA A 54 -27.10 -3.79 25.00
CA ALA A 54 -28.08 -3.13 24.14
C ALA A 54 -28.09 -1.63 24.44
N THR A 55 -27.57 -0.85 23.50
CA THR A 55 -27.29 0.57 23.75
C THR A 55 -28.61 1.31 23.91
N ALA A 56 -28.74 2.10 24.98
CA ALA A 56 -30.00 2.73 25.35
C ALA A 56 -30.57 3.54 24.17
N PRO A 57 -31.85 3.35 23.79
CA PRO A 57 -32.41 4.03 22.64
C PRO A 57 -32.47 5.55 22.87
N PRO A 58 -32.51 6.37 21.79
CA PRO A 58 -32.76 7.80 21.90
C PRO A 58 -34.03 8.09 22.72
N PRO A 59 -34.10 9.20 23.48
CA PRO A 59 -35.23 9.49 24.37
C PRO A 59 -36.60 9.44 23.66
N GLY A 60 -37.50 8.59 24.16
CA GLY A 60 -38.84 8.37 23.59
C GLY A 60 -38.92 7.31 22.48
N CYS A 61 -37.79 6.71 22.07
CA CYS A 61 -37.75 5.69 21.02
C CYS A 61 -37.72 4.26 21.61
N THR A 62 -38.43 3.34 20.95
CA THR A 62 -38.33 1.88 21.21
C THR A 62 -37.49 1.22 20.13
N ASN A 63 -37.84 1.47 18.86
CA ASN A 63 -37.03 1.15 17.69
C ASN A 63 -36.31 2.42 17.21
N TRP A 64 -35.05 2.30 16.82
CA TRP A 64 -34.24 3.42 16.33
C TRP A 64 -33.18 2.96 15.33
N THR A 65 -32.68 3.90 14.52
CA THR A 65 -31.68 3.62 13.47
C THR A 65 -30.61 4.72 13.37
N LYS A 66 -29.49 4.37 12.74
CA LYS A 66 -28.48 5.29 12.22
C LYS A 66 -28.14 4.90 10.79
N ASN A 67 -28.03 5.85 9.88
CA ASN A 67 -27.45 5.59 8.56
C ASN A 67 -25.95 5.30 8.71
N MET A 68 -25.42 4.36 7.91
CA MET A 68 -23.98 4.07 7.83
C MET A 68 -23.23 5.12 6.99
N GLN A 69 -23.35 6.39 7.39
CA GLN A 69 -22.67 7.55 6.82
C GLN A 69 -21.89 8.31 7.92
N VAL A 70 -20.77 8.94 7.59
CA VAL A 70 -19.97 9.78 8.51
C VAL A 70 -20.22 11.27 8.24
N LEU A 71 -20.31 12.09 9.29
CA LEU A 71 -20.30 13.54 9.16
C LEU A 71 -18.86 14.05 9.36
N VAL A 72 -18.29 14.68 8.33
CA VAL A 72 -17.00 15.37 8.42
C VAL A 72 -17.26 16.86 8.55
N ILE A 73 -17.02 17.44 9.72
CA ILE A 73 -17.18 18.87 9.96
C ILE A 73 -15.83 19.56 9.77
N SER A 74 -15.79 20.49 8.82
CA SER A 74 -14.65 21.37 8.54
C SER A 74 -15.04 22.80 8.90
N THR A 75 -14.04 23.61 9.22
CA THR A 75 -14.19 25.01 9.62
C THR A 75 -14.50 25.87 8.40
N ASP A 76 -13.60 25.87 7.40
CA ASP A 76 -13.70 26.69 6.18
C ASP A 76 -13.41 25.93 4.87
N GLY A 77 -12.99 24.67 4.95
CA GLY A 77 -12.64 23.81 3.83
C GLY A 77 -11.16 23.83 3.44
N THR A 78 -10.30 24.49 4.22
CA THR A 78 -8.88 24.70 3.89
C THR A 78 -7.89 23.95 4.80
N GLU A 79 -8.38 23.22 5.81
CA GLU A 79 -7.51 22.55 6.77
C GLU A 79 -6.73 21.37 6.16
N ALA A 80 -5.47 21.20 6.57
CA ALA A 80 -4.61 20.10 6.13
C ALA A 80 -5.21 18.72 6.45
N ASP A 81 -5.83 18.60 7.63
CA ASP A 81 -6.50 17.39 8.11
C ASP A 81 -7.66 16.95 7.20
N LEU A 82 -8.34 17.88 6.50
CA LEU A 82 -9.50 17.55 5.68
C LEU A 82 -9.15 16.57 4.56
N GLY A 83 -7.96 16.73 3.95
CA GLY A 83 -7.45 15.82 2.94
C GLY A 83 -7.12 14.43 3.51
N ALA A 84 -6.57 14.36 4.73
CA ALA A 84 -6.34 13.09 5.44
C ALA A 84 -7.65 12.36 5.76
N ILE A 85 -8.62 13.07 6.35
CA ILE A 85 -9.93 12.51 6.74
C ILE A 85 -10.66 11.95 5.51
N GLN A 86 -10.68 12.70 4.39
CA GLN A 86 -11.31 12.25 3.15
C GLN A 86 -10.58 11.06 2.50
N ALA A 87 -9.25 11.06 2.51
CA ALA A 87 -8.45 9.92 2.03
C ALA A 87 -8.70 8.66 2.88
N ALA A 88 -8.70 8.79 4.22
CA ALA A 88 -8.95 7.71 5.17
C ALA A 88 -10.33 7.06 4.98
N LEU A 89 -11.38 7.88 4.80
CA LEU A 89 -12.73 7.40 4.49
C LEU A 89 -12.78 6.73 3.10
N GLY A 90 -12.05 7.29 2.12
CA GLY A 90 -11.92 6.74 0.77
C GLY A 90 -11.25 5.36 0.73
N PHE A 91 -10.15 5.15 1.47
CA PHE A 91 -9.47 3.85 1.61
C PHE A 91 -10.36 2.75 2.21
N HIS A 92 -11.42 3.13 2.93
CA HIS A 92 -12.43 2.23 3.49
C HIS A 92 -13.74 2.18 2.67
N THR A 93 -13.83 2.93 1.56
CA THR A 93 -15.03 3.18 0.74
C THR A 93 -16.27 3.67 1.50
N ILE A 94 -16.06 4.35 2.63
CA ILE A 94 -17.15 4.82 3.52
C ILE A 94 -17.87 6.04 2.94
N GLN A 95 -19.20 6.00 2.99
CA GLN A 95 -20.05 7.15 2.67
C GLN A 95 -19.90 8.25 3.73
N TYR A 96 -19.71 9.50 3.31
CA TYR A 96 -19.65 10.65 4.22
C TYR A 96 -20.38 11.89 3.68
N THR A 97 -20.44 12.94 4.50
CA THR A 97 -20.86 14.30 4.11
C THR A 97 -19.88 15.28 4.71
N THR A 98 -19.27 16.15 3.90
CA THR A 98 -18.49 17.28 4.40
C THR A 98 -19.41 18.48 4.68
N TRP A 99 -19.36 18.99 5.91
CA TRP A 99 -20.04 20.19 6.37
C TRP A 99 -19.00 21.27 6.65
N ILE A 100 -18.92 22.28 5.79
CA ILE A 100 -18.08 23.46 6.03
C ILE A 100 -18.90 24.45 6.87
N ALA A 101 -18.51 24.64 8.12
CA ALA A 101 -19.28 25.35 9.13
C ALA A 101 -19.43 26.85 8.84
N THR A 102 -18.34 27.54 8.46
CA THR A 102 -18.37 28.97 8.08
C THR A 102 -19.27 29.28 6.87
N GLN A 103 -19.54 28.29 6.01
CA GLN A 103 -20.46 28.43 4.87
C GLN A 103 -21.93 28.21 5.26
N LYS A 104 -22.21 27.71 6.47
CA LYS A 104 -23.55 27.32 6.96
C LYS A 104 -23.81 27.75 8.42
N PRO A 105 -23.49 28.98 8.83
CA PRO A 105 -23.58 29.41 10.23
C PRO A 105 -25.02 29.36 10.76
N GLY A 106 -25.21 28.81 11.96
CA GLY A 106 -26.53 28.67 12.59
C GLY A 106 -27.40 27.55 12.02
N GLN A 107 -26.89 26.73 11.10
CA GLN A 107 -27.68 25.72 10.39
C GLN A 107 -27.50 24.28 10.89
N LEU A 108 -26.44 23.97 11.65
CA LEU A 108 -26.19 22.61 12.16
C LEU A 108 -27.16 22.27 13.29
N THR A 109 -28.36 21.87 12.90
CA THR A 109 -29.53 21.66 13.76
C THR A 109 -29.96 20.19 13.78
N SER A 110 -30.89 19.83 14.66
CA SER A 110 -31.40 18.45 14.78
C SER A 110 -31.99 17.89 13.48
N SER A 111 -32.52 18.74 12.58
CA SER A 111 -33.01 18.35 11.24
C SER A 111 -31.90 18.11 10.22
N VAL A 112 -30.67 18.61 10.45
CA VAL A 112 -29.48 18.22 9.68
C VAL A 112 -28.96 16.86 10.15
N LEU A 113 -28.97 16.63 11.46
CA LEU A 113 -28.40 15.44 12.10
C LEU A 113 -29.34 14.22 12.13
N THR A 114 -30.66 14.44 12.05
CA THR A 114 -31.67 13.36 12.06
C THR A 114 -32.64 13.46 10.88
N SER A 115 -33.26 12.33 10.53
CA SER A 115 -34.43 12.23 9.65
C SER A 115 -35.74 12.15 10.46
N SER A 116 -35.67 11.67 11.71
CA SER A 116 -36.74 11.73 12.70
C SER A 116 -36.12 11.60 14.11
N ALA A 117 -36.90 11.82 15.17
CA ALA A 117 -36.42 11.66 16.55
C ALA A 117 -35.77 10.29 16.86
N CYS A 118 -36.09 9.25 16.07
CA CYS A 118 -35.55 7.89 16.22
C CYS A 118 -34.65 7.45 15.05
N ALA A 119 -34.31 8.32 14.10
CA ALA A 119 -33.52 7.98 12.91
C ALA A 119 -32.39 9.01 12.67
N GLY A 120 -31.17 8.65 13.04
CA GLY A 120 -29.97 9.47 12.88
C GLY A 120 -29.36 9.36 11.48
N LYS A 121 -28.86 10.47 10.93
CA LYS A 121 -28.27 10.51 9.58
C LYS A 121 -26.80 10.10 9.54
N PHE A 122 -26.13 9.98 10.69
CA PHE A 122 -24.70 9.69 10.78
C PHE A 122 -24.38 8.70 11.91
N HIS A 123 -23.42 7.79 11.70
CA HIS A 123 -22.97 6.83 12.71
C HIS A 123 -21.60 7.16 13.34
N GLY A 124 -20.86 8.08 12.71
CA GLY A 124 -19.63 8.68 13.21
C GLY A 124 -19.57 10.17 12.86
N VAL A 125 -18.89 10.96 13.69
CA VAL A 125 -18.56 12.37 13.46
C VAL A 125 -17.04 12.51 13.46
N ILE A 126 -16.51 13.30 12.54
CA ILE A 126 -15.09 13.69 12.51
C ILE A 126 -15.03 15.21 12.33
N LEU A 127 -14.37 15.90 13.26
CA LEU A 127 -14.01 17.30 13.13
C LEU A 127 -12.59 17.38 12.55
N THR A 128 -12.34 18.29 11.61
CA THR A 128 -10.97 18.68 11.23
C THR A 128 -10.19 19.16 12.44
N THR A 129 -10.71 20.19 13.13
CA THR A 129 -10.14 20.71 14.37
C THR A 129 -11.14 20.66 15.52
N GLY A 130 -10.68 20.27 16.72
CA GLY A 130 -11.53 20.00 17.89
C GLY A 130 -12.26 21.22 18.50
N SER A 131 -12.08 22.41 17.95
CA SER A 131 -12.83 23.62 18.29
C SER A 131 -13.43 24.33 17.06
N LEU A 132 -13.15 23.85 15.85
CA LEU A 132 -13.51 24.47 14.57
C LEU A 132 -13.21 25.99 14.58
N SER A 133 -12.00 26.34 15.03
CA SER A 133 -11.61 27.72 15.31
C SER A 133 -11.07 28.41 14.06
N TYR A 134 -11.63 29.57 13.73
CA TYR A 134 -11.16 30.43 12.64
C TYR A 134 -11.09 31.88 13.07
N SER A 135 -10.45 32.70 12.23
CA SER A 135 -10.37 34.14 12.41
C SER A 135 -10.93 34.88 11.19
N PRO A 136 -12.07 35.57 11.30
CA PRO A 136 -12.68 36.31 10.19
C PRO A 136 -11.93 37.61 9.84
N ASP A 137 -10.98 38.04 10.67
CA ASP A 137 -10.28 39.33 10.60
C ASP A 137 -8.75 39.19 10.50
N GLY A 138 -8.26 38.05 10.01
CA GLY A 138 -6.85 37.83 9.68
C GLY A 138 -5.95 37.51 10.88
N GLY A 139 -6.51 37.05 11.99
CA GLY A 139 -5.82 36.60 13.19
C GLY A 139 -6.08 37.43 14.44
N THR A 140 -6.96 38.45 14.39
CA THR A 140 -7.17 39.40 15.50
C THR A 140 -8.19 38.88 16.51
N THR A 141 -9.29 38.29 16.04
CA THR A 141 -10.25 37.54 16.86
C THR A 141 -10.32 36.09 16.40
N TRP A 142 -10.46 35.17 17.35
CA TRP A 142 -10.61 33.74 17.08
C TRP A 142 -11.91 33.24 17.71
N GLN A 143 -12.71 32.52 16.92
CA GLN A 143 -14.02 32.00 17.33
C GLN A 143 -14.30 30.66 16.66
N SER A 144 -15.18 29.86 17.26
CA SER A 144 -15.67 28.64 16.61
C SER A 144 -16.59 28.99 15.44
N ALA A 145 -16.50 28.22 14.35
CA ALA A 145 -17.40 28.31 13.20
C ALA A 145 -18.79 27.71 13.47
N LEU A 146 -18.96 26.96 14.57
CA LEU A 146 -20.26 26.55 15.08
C LEU A 146 -20.64 27.41 16.30
N SER A 147 -21.88 27.89 16.32
CA SER A 147 -22.44 28.58 17.48
C SER A 147 -22.66 27.62 18.66
N THR A 148 -22.83 28.16 19.88
CA THR A 148 -23.14 27.36 21.08
C THR A 148 -24.38 26.47 20.91
N ALA A 149 -25.37 26.93 20.14
CA ALA A 149 -26.59 26.17 19.84
C ALA A 149 -26.32 24.98 18.90
N GLU A 150 -25.43 25.14 17.93
CA GLU A 150 -25.02 24.09 16.98
C GLU A 150 -24.12 23.06 17.66
N TRP A 151 -23.18 23.51 18.50
CA TRP A 151 -22.41 22.63 19.38
C TRP A 151 -23.34 21.81 20.30
N GLN A 152 -24.34 22.44 20.91
CA GLN A 152 -25.32 21.72 21.72
C GLN A 152 -26.14 20.73 20.88
N ALA A 153 -26.53 21.07 19.64
CA ALA A 153 -27.28 20.18 18.75
C ALA A 153 -26.46 18.93 18.38
N LEU A 154 -25.19 19.10 18.01
CA LEU A 154 -24.25 18.01 17.73
C LEU A 154 -24.04 17.13 18.98
N ARG A 155 -23.67 17.75 20.10
CA ARG A 155 -23.39 17.07 21.37
C ARG A 155 -24.61 16.31 21.93
N THR A 156 -25.82 16.81 21.68
CA THR A 156 -27.09 16.14 22.02
C THR A 156 -27.40 14.97 21.08
N TYR A 157 -27.14 15.13 19.78
CA TYR A 157 -27.30 14.06 18.79
C TYR A 157 -26.40 12.86 19.12
N GLU A 158 -25.13 13.13 19.41
CA GLU A 158 -24.12 12.10 19.68
C GLU A 158 -24.41 11.31 20.96
N ALA A 159 -24.86 11.99 22.03
CA ALA A 159 -25.28 11.34 23.26
C ALA A 159 -26.55 10.49 23.06
N ASN A 160 -27.57 11.01 22.35
CA ASN A 160 -28.83 10.30 22.14
C ASN A 160 -28.70 9.09 21.20
N PHE A 161 -27.87 9.18 20.16
CA PHE A 161 -27.68 8.14 19.16
C PHE A 161 -26.42 7.30 19.37
N HIS A 162 -25.63 7.57 20.42
CA HIS A 162 -24.34 6.92 20.70
C HIS A 162 -23.42 6.96 19.48
N VAL A 163 -23.19 8.17 18.97
CA VAL A 163 -22.26 8.45 17.87
C VAL A 163 -20.91 8.82 18.46
N ARG A 164 -19.83 8.33 17.86
CA ARG A 164 -18.45 8.65 18.25
C ARG A 164 -17.98 9.89 17.51
N GLU A 165 -17.27 10.77 18.21
CA GLU A 165 -16.63 11.96 17.64
C GLU A 165 -15.10 11.75 17.60
N ILE A 166 -14.46 12.03 16.46
CA ILE A 166 -13.02 12.27 16.39
C ILE A 166 -12.78 13.76 16.19
N SER A 167 -12.05 14.40 17.11
CA SER A 167 -11.36 15.65 16.82
C SER A 167 -10.01 15.31 16.19
N TRP A 168 -9.86 15.43 14.87
CA TRP A 168 -8.68 14.90 14.16
C TRP A 168 -7.39 15.62 14.57
N TYR A 169 -7.43 16.95 14.72
CA TYR A 169 -6.35 17.73 15.32
C TYR A 169 -6.88 18.70 16.39
N VAL A 170 -6.22 18.80 17.54
CA VAL A 170 -6.62 19.70 18.64
C VAL A 170 -5.47 20.51 19.22
N TYR A 171 -5.78 21.78 19.55
CA TYR A 171 -5.12 22.45 20.67
C TYR A 171 -5.68 21.85 21.98
N PRO A 172 -4.86 21.25 22.86
CA PRO A 172 -5.35 20.56 24.06
C PRO A 172 -6.12 21.46 25.03
N GLY A 173 -7.27 20.98 25.52
CA GLY A 173 -8.10 21.72 26.46
C GLY A 173 -9.24 20.89 27.08
N ALA A 174 -10.10 21.56 27.84
CA ALA A 174 -11.12 20.96 28.70
C ALA A 174 -12.22 20.17 27.94
N ASP A 175 -12.54 20.54 26.70
CA ASP A 175 -13.52 19.83 25.86
C ASP A 175 -13.01 18.42 25.49
N GLN A 176 -11.71 18.25 25.31
CA GLN A 176 -11.03 16.96 25.13
C GLN A 176 -10.62 16.30 26.47
N GLY A 177 -10.78 17.00 27.61
CA GLY A 177 -10.37 16.50 28.93
C GLY A 177 -8.86 16.55 29.16
N LEU A 178 -8.15 17.41 28.42
CA LEU A 178 -6.70 17.60 28.52
C LEU A 178 -6.37 18.89 29.29
N ASN A 179 -5.16 18.96 29.85
CA ASN A 179 -4.57 20.21 30.31
C ASN A 179 -4.16 21.06 29.09
N PRO A 180 -4.02 22.40 29.23
CA PRO A 180 -3.36 23.21 28.22
C PRO A 180 -1.95 22.67 27.92
N PRO A 181 -1.48 22.72 26.66
CA PRO A 181 -0.20 22.14 26.29
C PRO A 181 0.97 22.86 26.95
N TRP A 182 1.85 22.11 27.61
CA TRP A 182 3.07 22.67 28.22
C TRP A 182 4.16 22.90 27.18
N ARG A 183 4.07 22.23 26.02
CA ARG A 183 4.97 22.38 24.87
C ARG A 183 4.21 22.28 23.55
N ALA A 184 4.67 23.04 22.57
CA ALA A 184 4.25 22.98 21.18
C ALA A 184 5.51 22.95 20.28
N SER A 185 5.47 22.22 19.16
CA SER A 185 6.61 22.19 18.22
C SER A 185 6.27 21.70 16.81
N ASP A 186 6.96 22.28 15.83
CA ASP A 186 7.17 21.68 14.52
C ASP A 186 8.06 20.43 14.61
N THR A 187 7.57 19.30 14.07
CA THR A 187 8.26 18.00 14.05
C THR A 187 9.06 17.74 12.76
N THR A 188 9.23 18.74 11.88
CA THR A 188 9.96 18.63 10.60
C THR A 188 11.41 18.20 10.76
N ASN A 189 12.13 18.79 11.74
CA ASN A 189 13.54 18.51 12.01
C ASN A 189 13.77 17.73 13.32
N SER A 190 12.73 17.59 14.15
CA SER A 190 12.78 16.91 15.46
C SER A 190 11.52 16.04 15.63
N PRO A 191 11.53 14.81 15.11
CA PRO A 191 10.42 13.87 15.25
C PRO A 191 10.02 13.61 16.70
N ILE A 192 8.73 13.48 16.97
CA ILE A 192 8.25 12.92 18.24
C ILE A 192 8.03 11.43 18.05
N ASN A 193 8.86 10.60 18.69
CA ASN A 193 8.75 9.14 18.63
C ASN A 193 7.67 8.66 19.60
N ALA A 194 6.48 8.38 19.06
CA ALA A 194 5.32 8.00 19.83
C ALA A 194 5.18 6.48 19.99
N THR A 195 4.57 6.02 21.08
CA THR A 195 4.38 4.59 21.40
C THR A 195 2.93 4.31 21.80
N LEU A 196 2.39 3.17 21.36
CA LEU A 196 1.02 2.76 21.68
C LEU A 196 0.91 2.21 23.10
N THR A 197 0.02 2.79 23.91
CA THR A 197 -0.32 2.27 25.25
C THR A 197 -1.05 0.92 25.13
N ALA A 198 -1.23 0.21 26.24
CA ALA A 198 -2.03 -1.02 26.26
C ALA A 198 -3.46 -0.80 25.72
N ALA A 199 -4.07 0.36 26.01
CA ALA A 199 -5.36 0.76 25.42
C ALA A 199 -5.22 1.08 23.93
N GLY A 200 -4.17 1.82 23.54
CA GLY A 200 -3.86 2.11 22.14
C GLY A 200 -3.72 0.86 21.27
N GLN A 201 -3.10 -0.20 21.77
CA GLN A 201 -2.94 -1.47 21.06
C GLN A 201 -4.28 -2.20 20.80
N THR A 202 -5.36 -1.86 21.52
CA THR A 202 -6.71 -2.37 21.20
C THR A 202 -7.35 -1.63 20.03
N VAL A 203 -7.14 -0.31 19.95
CA VAL A 203 -7.68 0.59 18.92
C VAL A 203 -6.89 0.46 17.61
N PHE A 204 -5.56 0.51 17.71
CA PHE A 204 -4.61 0.46 16.61
C PHE A 204 -4.01 -0.95 16.46
N ASN A 205 -4.84 -1.99 16.60
CA ASN A 205 -4.41 -3.40 16.65
C ASN A 205 -3.76 -3.93 15.35
N THR A 206 -3.83 -3.17 14.26
CA THR A 206 -3.16 -3.44 12.98
C THR A 206 -1.73 -2.86 12.91
N VAL A 207 -1.37 -1.96 13.83
CA VAL A 207 -0.10 -1.24 13.84
C VAL A 207 0.96 -2.03 14.60
N ASN A 208 2.19 -2.05 14.08
CA ASN A 208 3.31 -2.77 14.68
C ASN A 208 3.85 -2.05 15.94
N ALA A 209 3.18 -2.25 17.07
CA ALA A 209 3.51 -1.66 18.37
C ALA A 209 4.92 -1.98 18.92
N ALA A 210 5.66 -2.90 18.30
CA ALA A 210 7.06 -3.18 18.67
C ALA A 210 8.06 -2.11 18.16
N ASN A 211 7.60 -1.09 17.44
CA ASN A 211 8.41 0.04 16.96
C ASN A 211 7.69 1.37 17.27
N PRO A 212 8.41 2.46 17.59
CA PRO A 212 7.81 3.79 17.68
C PRO A 212 7.19 4.24 16.36
N ILE A 213 6.17 5.10 16.46
CA ILE A 213 5.53 5.81 15.35
C ILE A 213 6.08 7.24 15.36
N PRO A 214 6.96 7.63 14.42
CA PRO A 214 7.51 8.98 14.40
C PRO A 214 6.49 9.97 13.84
N ILE A 215 5.99 10.89 14.68
CA ILE A 215 5.24 12.06 14.24
C ILE A 215 6.25 13.01 13.60
N THR A 216 6.04 13.36 12.31
CA THR A 216 7.01 14.14 11.52
C THR A 216 6.34 15.11 10.56
N LYS A 217 6.96 16.27 10.34
CA LYS A 217 6.51 17.31 9.39
C LYS A 217 5.06 17.79 9.65
N ALA A 218 4.70 17.78 10.93
CA ALA A 218 3.44 18.25 11.48
C ALA A 218 3.72 19.18 12.66
N TRP A 219 2.83 20.13 12.93
CA TRP A 219 2.81 20.79 14.24
C TRP A 219 2.23 19.83 15.29
N ALA A 220 2.77 19.85 16.50
CA ALA A 220 2.34 18.98 17.59
C ALA A 220 2.31 19.70 18.95
N TYR A 221 1.35 19.33 19.78
CA TYR A 221 1.16 19.79 21.16
C TYR A 221 1.35 18.63 22.14
N GLN A 222 2.03 18.88 23.24
CA GLN A 222 2.24 17.92 24.33
C GLN A 222 1.47 18.36 25.56
N ALA A 223 0.58 17.48 26.02
CA ALA A 223 -0.36 17.72 27.11
C ALA A 223 -0.68 16.40 27.84
N THR A 224 -1.04 16.54 29.11
CA THR A 224 -1.51 15.45 29.97
C THR A 224 -3.03 15.51 30.16
N ALA A 225 -3.64 14.40 30.58
CA ALA A 225 -5.06 14.37 30.95
C ALA A 225 -5.36 15.29 32.15
N SER A 226 -6.46 16.04 32.07
CA SER A 226 -7.06 16.81 33.18
C SER A 226 -8.30 16.13 33.76
N ASP A 227 -8.95 15.25 32.99
CA ASP A 227 -10.11 14.43 33.39
C ASP A 227 -9.70 12.95 33.54
N PRO A 228 -10.00 12.27 34.67
CA PRO A 228 -9.70 10.84 34.86
C PRO A 228 -10.42 9.90 33.88
N ASN A 229 -11.43 10.36 33.13
CA ASN A 229 -12.08 9.59 32.07
C ASN A 229 -11.32 9.62 30.72
N VAL A 230 -10.20 10.36 30.63
CA VAL A 230 -9.32 10.35 29.45
C VAL A 230 -8.34 9.18 29.54
N THR A 231 -8.36 8.34 28.51
CA THR A 231 -7.43 7.22 28.31
C THR A 231 -6.45 7.57 27.18
N PRO A 232 -5.16 7.78 27.48
CA PRO A 232 -4.12 7.92 26.45
C PRO A 232 -3.97 6.63 25.63
N LEU A 233 -4.00 6.77 24.31
CA LEU A 233 -3.87 5.68 23.33
C LEU A 233 -2.47 5.69 22.70
N LEU A 234 -1.94 6.88 22.41
CA LEU A 234 -0.60 7.09 21.87
C LEU A 234 0.11 8.15 22.73
N VAL A 235 1.33 7.85 23.18
CA VAL A 235 2.11 8.75 24.06
C VAL A 235 3.55 8.92 23.60
N ASP A 236 4.21 9.99 24.01
CA ASP A 236 5.66 10.15 23.86
C ASP A 236 6.45 9.60 25.08
N SER A 237 7.77 9.83 25.10
CA SER A 237 8.66 9.43 26.20
C SER A 237 8.40 10.15 27.54
N SER A 238 7.69 11.28 27.52
CA SER A 238 7.25 12.02 28.72
C SER A 238 5.90 11.53 29.25
N ASN A 239 5.26 10.58 28.54
CA ASN A 239 3.88 10.15 28.73
C ASN A 239 2.85 11.28 28.49
N ASP A 240 3.18 12.24 27.62
CA ASP A 240 2.18 13.19 27.09
C ASP A 240 1.24 12.47 26.12
N ALA A 241 -0.06 12.79 26.17
CA ALA A 241 -1.10 12.15 25.38
C ALA A 241 -1.19 12.75 23.98
N LEU A 242 -0.64 12.05 22.98
CA LEU A 242 -0.64 12.47 21.58
C LEU A 242 -1.91 12.02 20.85
N VAL A 243 -2.45 10.86 21.21
CA VAL A 243 -3.83 10.45 20.89
C VAL A 243 -4.48 9.96 22.18
N SER A 244 -5.72 10.37 22.44
CA SER A 244 -6.48 9.92 23.61
C SER A 244 -7.97 9.76 23.30
N SER A 245 -8.65 8.91 24.05
CA SER A 245 -10.12 8.78 24.02
C SER A 245 -10.74 9.10 25.37
N ARG A 246 -11.93 9.72 25.38
CA ARG A 246 -12.68 10.13 26.58
C ARG A 246 -14.09 9.57 26.53
N VAL A 247 -14.63 9.17 27.68
CA VAL A 247 -16.09 9.05 27.87
C VAL A 247 -16.55 10.25 28.69
N THR A 248 -17.50 11.03 28.17
CA THR A 248 -18.02 12.23 28.84
C THR A 248 -19.16 11.89 29.80
N ALA A 249 -19.49 12.81 30.71
CA ALA A 249 -20.54 12.60 31.73
C ALA A 249 -21.96 12.42 31.16
N ASP A 250 -22.21 12.81 29.91
CA ASP A 250 -23.44 12.59 29.15
C ASP A 250 -23.36 11.39 28.18
N GLY A 251 -22.28 10.61 28.24
CA GLY A 251 -22.12 9.34 27.52
C GLY A 251 -21.53 9.42 26.12
N ARG A 252 -21.15 10.60 25.59
CA ARG A 252 -20.38 10.64 24.34
C ARG A 252 -19.03 9.97 24.52
N GLU A 253 -18.67 9.18 23.52
CA GLU A 253 -17.32 8.67 23.32
C GLU A 253 -16.61 9.60 22.32
N THR A 254 -15.55 10.28 22.76
CA THR A 254 -14.74 11.15 21.90
C THR A 254 -13.29 10.66 21.82
N LEU A 255 -12.60 10.99 20.73
CA LEU A 255 -11.16 10.77 20.53
C LEU A 255 -10.53 12.04 19.98
N ALA A 256 -9.33 12.37 20.44
CA ALA A 256 -8.59 13.55 20.00
C ALA A 256 -7.13 13.21 19.71
N MET A 257 -6.55 13.82 18.67
CA MET A 257 -5.10 13.82 18.41
C MET A 257 -4.53 15.22 18.57
N THR A 258 -3.35 15.35 19.18
CA THR A 258 -2.74 16.66 19.49
C THR A 258 -1.69 17.09 18.47
N PHE A 259 -1.66 16.43 17.30
CA PHE A 259 -0.75 16.72 16.20
C PHE A 259 -1.50 16.83 14.86
N ASP A 260 -0.95 17.64 13.99
CA ASP A 260 -1.42 17.98 12.65
C ASP A 260 -1.26 16.81 11.65
N SER A 261 -2.12 16.77 10.64
CA SER A 261 -2.19 15.70 9.63
C SER A 261 -2.38 16.24 8.21
N ASN A 262 -1.89 15.46 7.25
CA ASN A 262 -2.37 15.47 5.86
C ASN A 262 -2.10 14.10 5.23
N GLN A 263 -2.77 13.81 4.11
CA GLN A 263 -2.74 12.53 3.39
C GLN A 263 -1.36 12.09 2.86
N TYR A 264 -0.30 12.89 3.07
CA TYR A 264 1.07 12.57 2.71
C TYR A 264 1.96 12.22 3.93
N LEU A 265 1.48 12.36 5.17
CA LEU A 265 2.27 12.08 6.36
C LEU A 265 2.19 10.60 6.76
N VAL A 266 3.33 10.00 7.07
CA VAL A 266 3.41 8.55 7.33
C VAL A 266 2.75 8.17 8.67
N HIS A 267 2.73 9.07 9.66
CA HIS A 267 2.02 8.82 10.91
C HIS A 267 0.50 8.78 10.73
N ASP A 268 -0.06 9.63 9.86
CA ASP A 268 -1.48 9.62 9.50
C ASP A 268 -1.86 8.29 8.82
N LEU A 269 -1.15 7.92 7.76
CA LEU A 269 -1.44 6.71 7.00
C LEU A 269 -1.27 5.41 7.81
N VAL A 270 -0.47 5.43 8.89
CA VAL A 270 -0.35 4.34 9.88
C VAL A 270 -1.53 4.31 10.86
N LEU A 271 -2.05 5.46 11.28
CA LEU A 271 -3.10 5.56 12.30
C LEU A 271 -4.53 5.56 11.73
N GLN A 272 -4.72 6.06 10.49
CA GLN A 272 -6.04 6.29 9.87
C GLN A 272 -6.99 5.08 9.97
N HIS A 273 -6.49 3.86 9.77
CA HIS A 273 -7.31 2.66 9.83
C HIS A 273 -7.90 2.44 11.24
N GLY A 274 -7.11 2.68 12.29
CA GLY A 274 -7.56 2.57 13.68
C GLY A 274 -8.55 3.69 14.05
N LEU A 275 -8.35 4.91 13.54
CA LEU A 275 -9.27 6.03 13.70
C LEU A 275 -10.63 5.73 13.07
N ILE A 276 -10.65 5.35 11.79
CA ILE A 276 -11.87 5.02 11.05
C ILE A 276 -12.57 3.79 11.64
N HIS A 277 -11.83 2.74 12.02
CA HIS A 277 -12.39 1.59 12.71
C HIS A 277 -12.95 1.96 14.10
N TRP A 278 -12.33 2.88 14.82
CA TRP A 278 -12.82 3.35 16.12
C TRP A 278 -14.13 4.13 15.98
N VAL A 279 -14.22 5.13 15.08
CA VAL A 279 -15.41 5.98 14.97
C VAL A 279 -16.63 5.22 14.44
N THR A 280 -16.43 4.30 13.49
CA THR A 280 -17.47 3.41 12.95
C THR A 280 -17.79 2.22 13.86
N ARG A 281 -16.99 2.00 14.92
CA ARG A 281 -16.97 0.76 15.73
C ARG A 281 -16.78 -0.52 14.90
N GLY A 282 -16.09 -0.41 13.75
CA GLY A 282 -15.85 -1.50 12.81
C GLY A 282 -17.06 -1.90 11.95
N VAL A 283 -18.16 -1.14 11.98
CA VAL A 283 -19.40 -1.45 11.24
C VAL A 283 -19.69 -0.35 10.22
N TYR A 284 -19.37 -0.64 8.96
CA TYR A 284 -19.60 0.24 7.80
C TYR A 284 -19.82 -0.60 6.54
N LEU A 285 -20.37 0.03 5.48
CA LEU A 285 -20.46 -0.57 4.15
C LEU A 285 -19.21 -0.19 3.35
N GLY A 286 -18.28 -1.12 3.21
CA GLY A 286 -17.03 -0.93 2.46
C GLY A 286 -16.02 -2.06 2.66
N GLU A 287 -14.83 -1.90 2.12
CA GLU A 287 -13.69 -2.82 2.31
C GLU A 287 -12.42 -1.99 2.55
N TYR A 288 -11.59 -2.42 3.51
CA TYR A 288 -10.22 -1.93 3.65
C TYR A 288 -9.24 -3.08 3.35
N ARG A 289 -8.49 -2.94 2.26
CA ARG A 289 -7.40 -3.86 1.89
C ARG A 289 -6.27 -3.08 1.24
N ALA A 290 -5.04 -3.42 1.61
CA ALA A 290 -3.83 -3.00 0.92
C ALA A 290 -3.37 -4.12 -0.03
N TYR A 291 -3.07 -3.77 -1.27
CA TYR A 291 -2.51 -4.69 -2.27
C TYR A 291 -1.04 -4.33 -2.54
N LEU A 292 -0.16 -5.32 -2.67
CA LEU A 292 1.23 -5.13 -3.06
C LEU A 292 1.53 -6.02 -4.27
N GLN A 293 1.45 -5.43 -5.46
CA GLN A 293 1.69 -6.09 -6.74
C GLN A 293 2.79 -5.32 -7.49
N PRO A 294 4.08 -5.63 -7.24
CA PRO A 294 5.15 -5.12 -8.08
C PRO A 294 5.00 -5.68 -9.50
N GLN A 295 5.18 -4.80 -10.48
CA GLN A 295 5.28 -5.15 -11.89
C GLN A 295 6.75 -4.97 -12.30
N VAL A 296 7.26 -5.89 -13.11
CA VAL A 296 8.54 -5.79 -13.79
C VAL A 296 8.23 -5.79 -15.28
N ASP A 297 8.63 -4.73 -15.95
CA ASP A 297 8.40 -4.50 -17.37
C ASP A 297 9.58 -5.07 -18.18
N ASP A 298 9.57 -4.87 -19.50
CA ASP A 298 10.72 -5.07 -20.39
C ASP A 298 11.36 -6.49 -20.41
N LEU A 299 10.64 -7.51 -19.92
CA LEU A 299 11.19 -8.85 -19.85
C LEU A 299 11.41 -9.44 -21.26
N PHE A 300 12.66 -9.89 -21.46
CA PHE A 300 13.29 -10.40 -22.69
C PHE A 300 13.97 -9.37 -23.60
N ILE A 301 13.71 -8.06 -23.48
CA ILE A 301 14.40 -7.03 -24.27
C ILE A 301 15.56 -6.38 -23.50
N ASP A 302 16.24 -5.41 -24.12
CA ASP A 302 17.31 -4.61 -23.55
C ASP A 302 16.96 -3.12 -23.43
N ASP A 303 17.31 -2.54 -22.28
CA ASP A 303 17.07 -1.13 -21.96
C ASP A 303 18.24 -0.22 -22.32
N ASP A 304 17.95 0.97 -22.85
CA ASP A 304 18.89 2.10 -22.98
C ASP A 304 19.34 2.58 -21.59
N MET A 305 20.63 2.48 -21.24
CA MET A 305 21.11 2.72 -19.86
C MET A 305 21.48 4.18 -19.59
N TYR A 306 21.12 4.69 -18.40
CA TYR A 306 21.42 6.07 -17.96
C TYR A 306 22.92 6.40 -18.04
N ASN A 307 23.77 5.43 -17.72
CA ASN A 307 25.21 5.48 -17.95
C ASN A 307 25.62 4.58 -19.12
N ALA A 308 25.08 4.82 -20.32
CA ALA A 308 25.38 4.09 -21.55
C ALA A 308 26.89 3.83 -21.77
N SER A 309 27.77 4.72 -21.32
CA SER A 309 29.23 4.55 -21.43
C SER A 309 29.81 3.36 -20.64
N ALA A 310 29.07 2.80 -19.69
CA ALA A 310 29.44 1.60 -18.93
C ALA A 310 28.98 0.29 -19.58
N TYR A 311 28.11 0.33 -20.60
CA TYR A 311 27.47 -0.84 -21.19
C TYR A 311 27.85 -1.03 -22.67
N PRO A 312 28.16 -2.25 -23.14
CA PRO A 312 28.35 -2.52 -24.55
C PRO A 312 27.09 -2.13 -25.37
N GLY A 313 27.26 -1.25 -26.35
CA GLY A 313 26.14 -0.73 -27.16
C GLY A 313 25.32 0.37 -26.49
N GLY A 314 25.53 0.65 -25.20
CA GLY A 314 24.72 1.58 -24.41
C GLY A 314 23.58 0.93 -23.61
N VAL A 315 23.35 -0.37 -23.82
CA VAL A 315 22.13 -1.08 -23.42
C VAL A 315 22.38 -2.24 -22.43
N TYR A 316 21.35 -2.68 -21.71
CA TYR A 316 21.42 -3.86 -20.84
C TYR A 316 20.18 -4.76 -20.95
N ARG A 317 20.40 -6.04 -21.30
CA ARG A 317 19.42 -7.14 -21.15
C ARG A 317 19.65 -7.85 -19.82
N ILE A 318 18.60 -8.12 -19.06
CA ILE A 318 18.70 -8.91 -17.82
C ILE A 318 19.32 -10.29 -18.10
N THR A 319 20.34 -10.67 -17.34
CA THR A 319 21.02 -11.97 -17.56
C THR A 319 20.27 -13.12 -16.87
N PRO A 320 20.40 -14.38 -17.32
CA PRO A 320 19.81 -15.54 -16.65
C PRO A 320 20.31 -15.70 -15.20
N ASN A 321 21.55 -15.29 -14.94
CA ASN A 321 22.16 -15.29 -13.62
C ASN A 321 21.50 -14.26 -12.69
N ASP A 322 21.11 -13.10 -13.21
CA ASP A 322 20.47 -12.05 -12.43
C ASP A 322 18.97 -12.32 -12.24
N TYR A 323 18.29 -12.84 -13.25
CA TYR A 323 16.93 -13.40 -13.13
C TYR A 323 16.86 -14.47 -12.02
N ASN A 324 17.77 -15.45 -12.03
CA ASN A 324 17.80 -16.52 -11.03
C ASN A 324 18.09 -16.00 -9.60
N LYS A 325 18.83 -14.91 -9.42
CA LYS A 325 18.99 -14.22 -8.11
C LYS A 325 17.69 -13.56 -7.68
N SER A 326 17.01 -12.84 -8.57
CA SER A 326 15.72 -12.19 -8.30
C SER A 326 14.64 -13.22 -7.92
N HIS A 327 14.62 -14.37 -8.61
CA HIS A 327 13.77 -15.50 -8.25
C HIS A 327 14.14 -16.10 -6.87
N SER A 328 15.43 -16.30 -6.60
CA SER A 328 15.90 -16.77 -5.27
C SER A 328 15.53 -15.79 -4.14
N TRP A 329 15.58 -14.48 -4.40
CA TRP A 329 15.12 -13.45 -3.47
C TRP A 329 13.60 -13.51 -3.25
N TRP A 330 12.82 -13.74 -4.31
CA TRP A 330 11.36 -13.88 -4.24
C TRP A 330 10.95 -15.12 -3.42
N ALA A 331 11.62 -16.26 -3.62
CA ALA A 331 11.43 -17.46 -2.81
C ALA A 331 11.72 -17.19 -1.32
N GLY A 332 12.72 -16.36 -1.05
CA GLY A 332 13.02 -15.80 0.28
C GLY A 332 12.02 -14.77 0.82
N GLN A 333 11.03 -14.33 0.02
CA GLN A 333 9.90 -13.53 0.50
C GLN A 333 8.68 -14.41 0.81
N VAL A 334 8.26 -15.30 -0.09
CA VAL A 334 7.05 -16.12 0.10
C VAL A 334 7.17 -17.15 1.22
N SER A 335 8.40 -17.59 1.52
CA SER A 335 8.70 -18.43 2.70
C SER A 335 8.53 -17.71 4.05
N LYS A 336 8.23 -16.40 4.07
CA LYS A 336 7.96 -15.65 5.32
C LYS A 336 6.50 -15.82 5.75
N PRO A 337 6.22 -16.03 7.05
CA PRO A 337 4.85 -16.11 7.55
C PRO A 337 4.01 -14.88 7.16
N GLY A 338 2.89 -15.11 6.48
CA GLY A 338 1.98 -14.06 5.98
C GLY A 338 2.26 -13.58 4.54
N ASN A 339 3.32 -14.06 3.88
CA ASN A 339 3.71 -13.64 2.53
C ASN A 339 3.54 -14.74 1.45
N ALA A 340 2.94 -15.90 1.76
CA ALA A 340 2.89 -17.06 0.85
C ALA A 340 2.27 -16.75 -0.53
N ASP A 341 1.30 -15.84 -0.59
CA ASP A 341 0.60 -15.43 -1.81
C ASP A 341 1.28 -14.26 -2.56
N PHE A 342 2.43 -13.77 -2.10
CA PHE A 342 3.14 -12.65 -2.74
C PHE A 342 3.76 -13.07 -4.09
N ARG A 343 3.27 -12.50 -5.19
CA ARG A 343 3.84 -12.68 -6.54
C ARG A 343 4.28 -11.35 -7.14
N VAL A 344 5.24 -11.43 -8.05
CA VAL A 344 5.60 -10.34 -8.97
C VAL A 344 4.85 -10.58 -10.28
N LEU A 345 4.36 -9.51 -10.92
CA LEU A 345 3.87 -9.57 -12.29
C LEU A 345 5.04 -9.31 -13.25
N MET A 346 5.24 -10.21 -14.21
CA MET A 346 6.20 -10.07 -15.30
C MET A 346 5.43 -9.63 -16.55
N ALA A 347 5.78 -8.46 -17.07
CA ALA A 347 5.35 -7.97 -18.37
C ALA A 347 6.48 -8.27 -19.38
N PHE A 348 6.14 -8.81 -20.55
CA PHE A 348 7.13 -9.39 -21.46
C PHE A 348 6.94 -8.96 -22.92
N ASN A 349 8.04 -8.96 -23.66
CA ASN A 349 8.14 -8.56 -25.06
C ASN A 349 8.69 -9.73 -25.90
N GLY A 350 7.82 -10.38 -26.68
CA GLY A 350 8.15 -11.60 -27.41
C GLY A 350 9.34 -11.47 -28.38
N GLN A 351 9.54 -10.30 -29.01
CA GLN A 351 10.67 -10.08 -29.92
C GLN A 351 12.03 -10.33 -29.26
N GLY A 352 12.15 -10.10 -27.95
CA GLY A 352 13.40 -10.30 -27.21
C GLY A 352 13.79 -11.76 -26.97
N SER A 353 12.96 -12.73 -27.38
CA SER A 353 13.14 -14.17 -27.11
C SER A 353 13.45 -14.98 -28.38
N ASP A 354 14.04 -16.17 -28.23
CA ASP A 354 14.12 -17.18 -29.30
C ASP A 354 12.87 -18.06 -29.27
N ASP A 355 11.93 -17.78 -30.17
CA ASP A 355 10.66 -18.49 -30.33
C ASP A 355 10.77 -19.99 -30.62
N ILE A 356 11.89 -20.47 -31.19
CA ILE A 356 11.94 -21.78 -31.86
C ILE A 356 13.18 -22.60 -31.44
N GLY A 357 13.88 -22.25 -30.36
CA GLY A 357 15.12 -22.97 -30.02
C GLY A 357 15.65 -22.89 -28.59
N PRO A 358 16.55 -23.83 -28.22
CA PRO A 358 17.13 -23.94 -26.89
C PRO A 358 18.29 -22.95 -26.63
N ASN A 359 18.34 -21.81 -27.33
CA ASN A 359 19.56 -20.99 -27.43
C ASN A 359 19.52 -19.67 -26.67
N ASP A 360 18.36 -19.07 -26.36
CA ASP A 360 18.30 -17.96 -25.40
C ASP A 360 18.32 -18.51 -23.96
N PRO A 361 19.40 -18.30 -23.19
CA PRO A 361 19.48 -18.84 -21.84
C PRO A 361 18.58 -18.09 -20.85
N LEU A 362 18.11 -16.87 -21.17
CA LEU A 362 17.15 -16.14 -20.32
C LEU A 362 15.77 -16.80 -20.40
N THR A 363 15.27 -17.04 -21.62
CA THR A 363 14.02 -17.79 -21.86
C THR A 363 14.04 -19.18 -21.22
N LEU A 364 15.19 -19.88 -21.25
CA LEU A 364 15.33 -21.14 -20.51
C LEU A 364 15.29 -20.96 -18.98
N ALA A 365 15.88 -19.90 -18.44
CA ALA A 365 15.82 -19.63 -17.00
C ALA A 365 14.39 -19.27 -16.54
N VAL A 366 13.67 -18.43 -17.31
CA VAL A 366 12.28 -18.04 -17.05
C VAL A 366 11.36 -19.27 -17.03
N LYS A 367 11.49 -20.18 -18.00
CA LYS A 367 10.70 -21.43 -18.07
C LYS A 367 10.85 -22.36 -16.86
N ASN A 368 11.91 -22.19 -16.05
CA ASN A 368 12.12 -23.01 -14.86
C ASN A 368 11.37 -22.51 -13.61
N SER A 369 10.85 -21.27 -13.61
CA SER A 369 10.15 -20.69 -12.43
C SER A 369 8.93 -19.82 -12.77
N TRP A 370 8.51 -19.74 -14.04
CA TRP A 370 7.36 -18.95 -14.49
C TRP A 370 6.02 -19.20 -13.78
N SER A 371 5.81 -20.35 -13.13
CA SER A 371 4.60 -20.68 -12.33
C SER A 371 4.43 -19.81 -11.09
N ASP A 372 5.51 -19.16 -10.66
CA ASP A 372 5.60 -18.43 -9.40
C ASP A 372 5.23 -16.94 -9.55
N TYR A 373 5.00 -16.52 -10.79
CA TYR A 373 4.73 -15.15 -11.19
C TYR A 373 3.28 -14.97 -11.67
N PHE A 374 2.93 -13.73 -11.99
CA PHE A 374 1.79 -13.41 -12.87
C PHE A 374 2.32 -12.91 -14.22
N TRP A 375 1.55 -13.06 -15.29
CA TRP A 375 1.97 -12.77 -16.65
C TRP A 375 1.01 -11.82 -17.36
N CYS A 376 1.56 -10.81 -18.04
CA CYS A 376 0.81 -9.75 -18.72
C CYS A 376 1.56 -9.36 -20.01
N SER A 377 0.85 -8.95 -21.07
CA SER A 377 1.52 -8.49 -22.29
C SER A 377 2.25 -7.17 -22.04
N HIS A 378 3.40 -6.96 -22.69
CA HIS A 378 4.05 -5.64 -22.77
C HIS A 378 4.14 -5.10 -24.21
N THR A 379 3.28 -5.59 -25.12
CA THR A 379 3.45 -5.57 -26.60
C THR A 379 4.59 -6.48 -27.08
N TYR A 380 4.69 -6.73 -28.39
CA TYR A 380 5.65 -7.68 -28.93
C TYR A 380 7.05 -7.05 -29.08
N THR A 381 7.12 -5.79 -29.52
CA THR A 381 8.37 -5.06 -29.83
C THR A 381 8.68 -3.89 -28.88
N HIS A 382 7.82 -3.61 -27.89
CA HIS A 382 7.80 -2.33 -27.14
C HIS A 382 7.58 -1.12 -28.09
N LEU A 383 6.70 -1.26 -29.09
CA LEU A 383 6.28 -0.14 -29.93
C LEU A 383 5.50 0.87 -29.10
N ASN A 384 5.97 2.11 -29.01
CA ASN A 384 5.23 3.19 -28.36
C ASN A 384 3.86 3.39 -29.04
N LEU A 385 2.77 3.21 -28.31
CA LEU A 385 1.42 3.13 -28.87
C LEU A 385 0.81 4.51 -29.22
N ASP A 386 1.45 5.62 -28.86
CA ASP A 386 0.99 6.93 -29.30
C ASP A 386 1.55 7.28 -30.69
N PHE A 387 2.86 7.15 -30.93
CA PHE A 387 3.51 7.60 -32.19
C PHE A 387 4.50 6.59 -32.83
N GLY A 388 4.76 5.45 -32.20
CA GLY A 388 5.76 4.48 -32.64
C GLY A 388 7.20 4.94 -32.39
N ASP A 389 8.15 4.35 -33.11
CA ASP A 389 9.60 4.55 -32.92
C ASP A 389 10.08 6.00 -33.19
N ASP A 390 9.26 6.82 -33.86
CA ASP A 390 9.52 8.24 -34.10
C ASP A 390 8.48 9.10 -33.34
N PRO A 391 8.86 9.83 -32.28
CA PRO A 391 7.97 10.76 -31.58
C PRO A 391 7.45 11.94 -32.42
N ALA A 392 7.97 12.14 -33.64
CA ALA A 392 7.44 13.08 -34.64
C ALA A 392 6.66 12.38 -35.78
N GLY A 393 6.48 11.05 -35.68
CA GLY A 393 5.77 10.21 -36.64
C GLY A 393 4.23 10.37 -36.60
N PRO A 394 3.52 9.67 -37.50
CA PRO A 394 2.07 9.59 -37.46
C PRO A 394 1.60 8.76 -36.25
N PRO A 395 0.41 9.04 -35.68
CA PRO A 395 -0.12 8.21 -34.60
C PRO A 395 -0.30 6.74 -35.01
N VAL A 396 -0.05 5.81 -34.06
CA VAL A 396 -0.10 4.36 -34.35
C VAL A 396 -1.49 3.94 -34.83
N GLY A 397 -1.53 3.31 -36.01
CA GLY A 397 -2.76 2.80 -36.62
C GLY A 397 -3.21 1.44 -36.07
N TYR A 398 -4.49 1.11 -36.30
CA TYR A 398 -5.14 -0.10 -35.79
C TYR A 398 -4.34 -1.38 -36.13
N ASP A 399 -3.94 -1.56 -37.39
CA ASP A 399 -3.28 -2.81 -37.83
C ASP A 399 -1.93 -3.06 -37.12
N ALA A 400 -1.19 -1.99 -36.84
CA ALA A 400 0.09 -2.05 -36.11
C ALA A 400 -0.14 -2.39 -34.63
N ALA A 401 -1.07 -1.69 -33.97
CA ALA A 401 -1.44 -1.98 -32.59
C ALA A 401 -2.02 -3.40 -32.42
N TYR A 402 -2.83 -3.86 -33.37
CA TYR A 402 -3.38 -5.21 -33.38
C TYR A 402 -2.27 -6.25 -33.52
N ALA A 403 -1.31 -6.03 -34.42
CA ALA A 403 -0.16 -6.91 -34.58
C ALA A 403 0.70 -6.97 -33.31
N GLU A 404 0.91 -5.86 -32.62
CA GLU A 404 1.65 -5.82 -31.35
C GLU A 404 1.01 -6.65 -30.23
N PHE A 405 -0.33 -6.64 -30.17
CA PHE A 405 -1.06 -7.44 -29.20
C PHE A 405 -1.12 -8.91 -29.60
N ASP A 406 -1.49 -9.22 -30.86
CA ASP A 406 -1.63 -10.61 -31.33
C ASP A 406 -0.28 -11.32 -31.38
N ASN A 407 0.79 -10.71 -31.92
CA ASN A 407 2.11 -11.37 -31.96
C ASN A 407 2.60 -11.78 -30.56
N ASN A 408 2.34 -10.95 -29.53
CA ASN A 408 2.70 -11.25 -28.14
C ASN A 408 1.75 -12.29 -27.50
N ASN A 409 0.46 -12.28 -27.85
CA ASN A 409 -0.50 -13.33 -27.47
C ASN A 409 -0.08 -14.69 -28.07
N GLN A 410 0.21 -14.74 -29.37
CA GLN A 410 0.68 -15.93 -30.05
C GLN A 410 2.05 -16.38 -29.51
N PHE A 411 2.94 -15.45 -29.13
CA PHE A 411 4.19 -15.77 -28.43
C PHE A 411 3.93 -16.48 -27.11
N ALA A 412 3.06 -15.95 -26.23
CA ALA A 412 2.73 -16.58 -24.96
C ALA A 412 2.17 -18.01 -25.13
N VAL A 413 1.34 -18.21 -26.17
CA VAL A 413 0.79 -19.53 -26.55
C VAL A 413 1.88 -20.47 -27.10
N ARG A 414 2.78 -19.99 -27.98
CA ARG A 414 3.93 -20.77 -28.49
C ARG A 414 4.87 -21.18 -27.36
N LEU A 415 5.14 -20.26 -26.45
CA LEU A 415 6.10 -20.44 -25.37
C LEU A 415 5.55 -21.36 -24.27
N GLY A 416 4.24 -21.31 -24.03
CA GLY A 416 3.51 -22.12 -23.04
C GLY A 416 3.32 -21.44 -21.67
N ILE A 417 3.22 -20.11 -21.63
CA ILE A 417 3.22 -19.32 -20.38
C ILE A 417 2.01 -19.68 -19.49
N PRO A 418 2.22 -20.10 -18.22
CA PRO A 418 1.14 -20.45 -17.30
C PRO A 418 0.37 -19.22 -16.83
N ASP A 419 -0.94 -19.37 -16.61
CA ASP A 419 -1.86 -18.35 -16.10
C ASP A 419 -1.85 -16.99 -16.86
N TYR A 420 -1.35 -16.97 -18.10
CA TYR A 420 -1.39 -15.81 -18.98
C TYR A 420 -2.84 -15.43 -19.36
N SER A 421 -3.14 -14.13 -19.38
CA SER A 421 -4.44 -13.60 -19.78
C SER A 421 -4.28 -12.44 -20.77
N THR A 422 -4.92 -12.55 -21.93
CA THR A 422 -4.98 -11.48 -22.95
C THR A 422 -5.74 -10.24 -22.46
N GLN A 423 -6.44 -10.32 -21.32
CA GLN A 423 -7.12 -9.19 -20.71
C GLN A 423 -6.17 -8.14 -20.12
N CYS A 424 -4.89 -8.51 -19.88
CA CYS A 424 -3.90 -7.66 -19.25
C CYS A 424 -2.87 -7.13 -20.25
N LEU A 425 -2.74 -5.81 -20.31
CA LEU A 425 -1.65 -5.11 -20.98
C LEU A 425 -0.96 -4.16 -19.99
N VAL A 426 0.34 -4.34 -19.79
CA VAL A 426 1.21 -3.22 -19.38
C VAL A 426 1.56 -2.51 -20.69
N ASN A 427 1.09 -1.29 -20.90
CA ASN A 427 1.35 -0.56 -22.15
C ASN A 427 2.75 0.09 -22.11
N PRO A 428 3.59 -0.08 -23.16
CA PRO A 428 4.94 0.48 -23.25
C PRO A 428 4.91 2.01 -23.06
N ASP A 429 5.90 2.59 -22.36
CA ASP A 429 5.94 4.01 -21.95
C ASP A 429 4.71 4.55 -21.17
N VAL A 430 3.76 3.69 -20.82
CA VAL A 430 2.38 4.07 -20.45
C VAL A 430 1.74 4.95 -21.53
N SER A 431 1.87 4.51 -22.79
CA SER A 431 1.36 5.14 -24.02
C SER A 431 0.02 4.56 -24.49
N GLY A 432 -0.60 5.17 -25.50
CA GLY A 432 -1.80 4.67 -26.20
C GLY A 432 -3.13 4.94 -25.50
N LEU A 433 -3.11 5.50 -24.28
CA LEU A 433 -4.30 5.74 -23.44
C LEU A 433 -5.33 6.70 -24.03
N THR A 434 -4.96 7.47 -25.06
CA THR A 434 -5.84 8.40 -25.79
C THR A 434 -5.95 8.11 -27.28
N ASN A 435 -5.28 7.08 -27.81
CA ASN A 435 -5.29 6.73 -29.22
C ASN A 435 -6.49 5.81 -29.53
N PRO A 436 -7.53 6.26 -30.27
CA PRO A 436 -8.73 5.46 -30.51
C PRO A 436 -8.47 4.19 -31.33
N ALA A 437 -7.46 4.19 -32.21
CA ALA A 437 -7.13 3.05 -33.05
C ALA A 437 -6.47 1.93 -32.23
N VAL A 438 -5.58 2.29 -31.30
CA VAL A 438 -4.98 1.38 -30.32
C VAL A 438 -6.02 0.82 -29.37
N LEU A 439 -6.88 1.68 -28.80
CA LEU A 439 -7.89 1.24 -27.84
C LEU A 439 -8.91 0.31 -28.49
N GLN A 440 -9.26 0.52 -29.76
CA GLN A 440 -10.08 -0.43 -30.53
C GLN A 440 -9.33 -1.76 -30.76
N ALA A 441 -8.09 -1.72 -31.25
CA ALA A 441 -7.26 -2.92 -31.44
C ALA A 441 -7.03 -3.72 -30.14
N ALA A 442 -7.01 -3.02 -29.00
CA ALA A 442 -6.91 -3.62 -27.67
C ALA A 442 -8.19 -4.38 -27.30
N VAL A 443 -9.38 -3.77 -27.46
CA VAL A 443 -10.68 -4.45 -27.27
C VAL A 443 -10.80 -5.68 -28.19
N ASP A 444 -10.39 -5.57 -29.45
CA ASP A 444 -10.48 -6.66 -30.42
C ASP A 444 -9.44 -7.78 -30.18
N ASN A 445 -8.38 -7.52 -29.40
CA ASN A 445 -7.49 -8.54 -28.82
C ASN A 445 -7.95 -9.07 -27.45
N GLY A 446 -9.09 -8.58 -26.93
CA GLY A 446 -9.66 -8.99 -25.64
C GLY A 446 -9.05 -8.31 -24.41
N ILE A 447 -8.25 -7.25 -24.59
CA ILE A 447 -7.66 -6.46 -23.49
C ILE A 447 -8.77 -5.70 -22.77
N GLN A 448 -8.77 -5.77 -21.43
CA GLN A 448 -9.74 -5.11 -20.55
C GLN A 448 -9.06 -4.23 -19.49
N PHE A 449 -7.78 -4.50 -19.21
CA PHE A 449 -6.99 -3.79 -18.22
C PHE A 449 -5.70 -3.28 -18.86
N MET A 450 -5.54 -1.95 -18.87
CA MET A 450 -4.28 -1.27 -19.17
C MET A 450 -3.77 -0.57 -17.91
N ILE A 451 -2.57 0.02 -17.93
CA ILE A 451 -2.04 0.82 -16.81
C ILE A 451 -2.06 2.32 -17.09
N SER A 452 -2.16 3.13 -16.03
CA SER A 452 -1.97 4.59 -16.09
C SER A 452 -0.86 5.05 -15.13
N ASP A 453 -0.24 6.21 -15.39
CA ASP A 453 0.89 6.71 -14.59
C ASP A 453 0.43 7.82 -13.64
N THR A 454 0.45 7.55 -12.34
CA THR A 454 -0.02 8.51 -11.33
C THR A 454 0.86 9.75 -11.18
N SER A 455 2.02 9.83 -11.83
CA SER A 455 2.84 11.05 -11.89
C SER A 455 2.41 12.01 -13.00
N LYS A 456 1.63 11.55 -13.99
CA LYS A 456 1.00 12.38 -15.03
C LYS A 456 -0.28 13.01 -14.45
N GLU A 457 -0.11 13.89 -13.46
CA GLU A 457 -1.19 14.63 -12.77
C GLU A 457 -1.99 15.56 -13.71
N SER A 458 -3.26 15.84 -13.38
CA SER A 458 -4.11 16.71 -14.18
C SER A 458 -3.65 18.18 -14.15
N GLY A 459 -3.11 18.65 -15.28
CA GLY A 459 -2.65 20.03 -15.42
C GLY A 459 -2.05 20.30 -16.79
N LYS A 460 -2.07 21.57 -17.23
CA LYS A 460 -1.62 22.02 -18.56
C LYS A 460 -2.40 21.45 -19.77
N GLY A 461 -3.62 20.95 -19.57
CA GLY A 461 -4.56 20.62 -20.65
C GLY A 461 -4.67 19.15 -21.03
N ASN A 462 -3.84 18.27 -20.46
CA ASN A 462 -3.99 16.82 -20.59
C ASN A 462 -4.89 16.26 -19.46
N PRO A 463 -5.61 15.14 -19.68
CA PRO A 463 -6.24 14.39 -18.61
C PRO A 463 -5.19 13.91 -17.59
N GLY A 464 -5.57 13.86 -16.32
CA GLY A 464 -4.73 13.30 -15.26
C GLY A 464 -4.89 11.78 -15.18
N TRP A 465 -3.77 11.08 -15.02
CA TRP A 465 -3.70 9.62 -14.96
C TRP A 465 -3.51 9.07 -13.53
N ASN A 466 -3.69 9.94 -12.53
CA ASN A 466 -3.72 9.61 -11.11
C ASN A 466 -5.10 9.09 -10.67
N ASN A 467 -5.16 8.33 -9.57
CA ASN A 467 -6.38 7.70 -9.07
C ASN A 467 -7.49 8.74 -8.78
N PRO A 468 -8.72 8.58 -9.31
CA PRO A 468 -9.85 9.48 -8.98
C PRO A 468 -10.22 9.48 -7.50
N ALA A 469 -9.99 8.34 -6.82
CA ALA A 469 -10.06 8.17 -5.37
C ALA A 469 -9.22 6.92 -4.98
N PRO A 470 -8.88 6.71 -3.69
CA PRO A 470 -8.12 5.54 -3.26
C PRO A 470 -8.73 4.22 -3.75
N ASN A 471 -7.89 3.33 -4.29
CA ASN A 471 -8.28 2.04 -4.87
C ASN A 471 -9.27 2.09 -6.06
N ILE A 472 -9.51 3.26 -6.68
CA ILE A 472 -10.33 3.41 -7.89
C ILE A 472 -9.44 3.62 -9.13
N GLY A 473 -9.79 2.95 -10.24
CA GLY A 473 -9.19 3.10 -11.56
C GLY A 473 -10.02 3.99 -12.51
N ILE A 474 -9.51 4.21 -13.72
CA ILE A 474 -10.07 5.16 -14.69
C ILE A 474 -10.61 4.36 -15.88
N TYR A 475 -11.92 4.36 -16.12
CA TYR A 475 -12.47 3.81 -17.37
C TYR A 475 -12.13 4.75 -18.54
N SER A 476 -11.81 4.19 -19.70
CA SER A 476 -11.53 5.01 -20.89
C SER A 476 -12.80 5.69 -21.41
N ASP A 477 -12.77 7.01 -21.58
CA ASP A 477 -13.84 7.78 -22.24
C ASP A 477 -14.01 7.41 -23.73
N ILE A 478 -13.02 6.72 -24.33
CA ILE A 478 -13.00 6.34 -25.75
C ILE A 478 -13.45 4.89 -25.93
N GLN A 479 -13.03 3.98 -25.04
CA GLN A 479 -13.46 2.57 -25.01
C GLN A 479 -13.85 2.17 -23.58
N PRO A 480 -15.09 2.43 -23.13
CA PRO A 480 -15.52 2.23 -21.73
C PRO A 480 -15.48 0.77 -21.23
N SER A 481 -15.18 -0.21 -22.10
CA SER A 481 -14.85 -1.59 -21.74
C SER A 481 -13.45 -1.77 -21.16
N ILE A 482 -12.53 -0.81 -21.37
CA ILE A 482 -11.17 -0.83 -20.82
C ILE A 482 -11.12 -0.02 -19.51
N LEU A 483 -10.59 -0.64 -18.47
CA LEU A 483 -10.23 -0.02 -17.20
C LEU A 483 -8.72 0.22 -17.15
N PHE A 484 -8.31 1.48 -17.02
CA PHE A 484 -6.93 1.84 -16.72
C PHE A 484 -6.69 1.71 -15.21
N THR A 485 -5.73 0.88 -14.84
CA THR A 485 -5.31 0.60 -13.46
C THR A 485 -4.14 1.52 -13.11
N PRO A 486 -4.31 2.48 -12.16
CA PRO A 486 -3.26 3.45 -11.88
C PRO A 486 -2.04 2.82 -11.19
N ARG A 487 -0.86 3.09 -11.74
CA ARG A 487 0.43 2.57 -11.30
C ARG A 487 1.28 3.70 -10.73
N HIS A 488 1.83 3.47 -9.54
CA HIS A 488 2.72 4.43 -8.88
C HIS A 488 4.17 4.22 -9.35
N PRO A 489 4.80 5.20 -10.03
CA PRO A 489 6.22 5.13 -10.31
C PRO A 489 7.03 5.23 -9.01
N THR A 490 8.07 4.41 -8.92
CA THR A 490 9.05 4.45 -7.84
C THR A 490 10.14 5.48 -8.14
N ASN A 491 10.99 5.78 -7.16
CA ASN A 491 12.24 6.50 -7.45
C ASN A 491 13.29 5.62 -8.13
N LEU A 492 13.09 4.30 -8.25
CA LEU A 492 13.93 3.42 -9.06
C LEU A 492 13.51 3.57 -10.53
N PHE A 493 14.42 4.10 -11.35
CA PHE A 493 14.19 4.32 -12.78
C PHE A 493 14.40 3.01 -13.57
N TYR A 494 13.82 2.92 -14.77
CA TYR A 494 14.01 1.77 -15.65
C TYR A 494 15.48 1.58 -16.04
N ASN A 495 16.14 2.66 -16.47
CA ASN A 495 17.49 2.65 -17.04
C ASN A 495 18.67 2.62 -16.05
N VAL A 496 18.55 1.93 -14.91
CA VAL A 496 19.63 1.75 -13.92
C VAL A 496 19.69 0.31 -13.39
N SER A 497 20.87 -0.30 -13.32
CA SER A 497 21.04 -1.67 -12.81
C SER A 497 21.80 -1.74 -11.49
N TYR A 498 22.58 -0.72 -11.14
CA TYR A 498 23.32 -0.64 -9.87
C TYR A 498 22.83 0.50 -8.94
N PRO A 499 22.92 0.33 -7.60
CA PRO A 499 22.55 1.37 -6.64
C PRO A 499 23.30 2.70 -6.81
N ASP A 500 24.57 2.67 -7.26
CA ASP A 500 25.34 3.90 -7.50
C ASP A 500 24.81 4.67 -8.73
N GLU A 501 24.31 3.97 -9.76
CA GLU A 501 23.66 4.60 -10.92
C GLU A 501 22.30 5.18 -10.54
N TRP A 502 21.53 4.43 -9.74
CA TRP A 502 20.26 4.89 -9.18
C TRP A 502 20.43 6.19 -8.35
N LEU A 503 21.42 6.21 -7.46
CA LEU A 503 21.78 7.40 -6.67
C LEU A 503 22.30 8.55 -7.55
N ALA A 504 23.05 8.26 -8.61
CA ALA A 504 23.52 9.26 -9.57
C ALA A 504 22.36 9.89 -10.36
N HIS A 505 21.41 9.08 -10.85
CA HIS A 505 20.21 9.56 -11.54
C HIS A 505 19.33 10.40 -10.60
N LEU A 506 19.08 9.93 -9.37
CA LEU A 506 18.35 10.70 -8.34
C LEU A 506 19.02 12.03 -7.97
N SER A 507 20.35 12.08 -7.99
CA SER A 507 21.11 13.30 -7.71
C SER A 507 21.25 14.22 -8.92
N GLY A 508 21.04 13.69 -10.12
CA GLY A 508 21.09 14.41 -11.39
C GLY A 508 19.78 15.12 -11.76
N ASP A 509 18.63 14.65 -11.26
CA ASP A 509 17.34 15.30 -11.50
C ASP A 509 17.27 16.69 -10.83
N PRO A 510 17.16 17.79 -11.61
CA PRO A 510 17.08 19.14 -11.06
C PRO A 510 15.92 19.35 -10.08
N ARG A 511 14.87 18.52 -10.14
CA ARG A 511 13.68 18.60 -9.27
C ARG A 511 13.93 18.10 -7.83
N GLN A 512 15.03 17.39 -7.58
CA GLN A 512 15.40 16.87 -6.25
C GLN A 512 16.53 17.68 -5.57
N GLY A 513 17.28 18.48 -6.34
CA GLY A 513 18.49 19.18 -5.87
C GLY A 513 18.32 20.16 -4.71
N GLU A 514 17.09 20.57 -4.39
CA GLU A 514 16.78 21.44 -3.25
C GLU A 514 16.54 20.70 -1.92
N ARG A 515 16.44 19.36 -1.93
CA ARG A 515 15.98 18.56 -0.76
C ARG A 515 17.08 17.83 0.02
N GLN A 516 18.35 18.04 -0.32
CA GLN A 516 19.50 17.50 0.42
C GLN A 516 20.33 18.62 1.06
N PRO A 517 20.63 18.58 2.38
CA PRO A 517 21.61 19.49 2.96
C PRO A 517 22.99 19.18 2.35
N ARG A 518 23.69 20.24 1.91
CA ARG A 518 25.08 20.10 1.45
C ARG A 518 25.95 19.59 2.62
N HIS A 519 27.01 18.85 2.28
CA HIS A 519 27.95 18.16 3.19
C HIS A 519 27.55 16.75 3.67
N VAL A 520 27.57 15.79 2.74
CA VAL A 520 28.01 14.42 3.04
C VAL A 520 29.37 14.21 2.40
N HIS A 521 30.40 13.88 3.18
CA HIS A 521 31.70 13.44 2.66
C HIS A 521 31.69 11.92 2.46
N VAL A 522 31.84 11.47 1.21
CA VAL A 522 31.81 10.06 0.85
C VAL A 522 33.14 9.38 1.24
N ALA A 523 33.15 8.73 2.40
CA ALA A 523 34.21 7.80 2.77
C ALA A 523 34.03 6.47 2.01
N ARG A 524 34.92 6.18 1.05
CA ARG A 524 34.87 4.95 0.23
C ARG A 524 35.01 3.69 1.09
N GLY A 525 34.02 2.81 1.03
CA GLY A 525 34.07 1.45 1.57
C GLY A 525 32.74 0.73 1.31
N PRO A 526 32.74 -0.56 0.92
CA PRO A 526 31.52 -1.25 0.54
C PRO A 526 30.62 -1.46 1.76
N ARG A 527 29.43 -0.86 1.75
CA ARG A 527 28.33 -1.16 2.67
C ARG A 527 27.11 -1.63 1.89
N ARG A 528 26.16 -2.23 2.60
CA ARG A 528 24.94 -2.81 2.02
C ARG A 528 24.07 -1.71 1.41
N ALA A 529 23.23 -2.08 0.45
CA ALA A 529 22.30 -1.17 -0.20
C ALA A 529 21.19 -0.74 0.78
N ASP A 530 21.42 0.35 1.50
CA ASP A 530 20.38 1.07 2.24
C ASP A 530 19.48 1.78 1.23
N VAL A 531 18.23 1.29 1.07
CA VAL A 531 17.20 1.95 0.26
C VAL A 531 17.03 3.38 0.75
N PRO A 532 17.08 4.41 -0.13
CA PRO A 532 16.94 5.81 0.28
C PRO A 532 15.73 6.01 1.19
N PRO A 533 15.86 6.69 2.35
CA PRO A 533 14.74 6.85 3.29
C PRO A 533 13.50 7.51 2.68
N ALA A 534 13.69 8.35 1.66
CA ALA A 534 12.62 8.94 0.87
C ALA A 534 11.75 7.89 0.15
N GLU A 535 12.35 6.80 -0.35
CA GLU A 535 11.61 5.74 -1.06
C GLU A 535 10.97 4.75 -0.09
N SER A 536 11.66 4.42 1.00
CA SER A 536 11.03 3.69 2.12
C SER A 536 9.83 4.44 2.70
N ALA A 537 9.83 5.78 2.66
CA ALA A 537 8.68 6.61 3.03
C ALA A 537 7.63 6.68 1.92
N ARG A 538 8.01 6.82 0.63
CA ARG A 538 7.08 6.81 -0.51
C ARG A 538 6.31 5.51 -0.57
N VAL A 539 6.98 4.35 -0.61
CA VAL A 539 6.31 3.04 -0.71
C VAL A 539 5.33 2.85 0.45
N ARG A 540 5.68 3.23 1.69
CA ARG A 540 4.77 3.15 2.85
C ARG A 540 3.51 4.03 2.75
N ARG A 541 3.41 4.95 1.78
CA ARG A 541 2.17 5.71 1.52
C ARG A 541 1.13 4.93 0.71
N HIS A 542 1.54 3.87 0.00
CA HIS A 542 0.68 3.24 -1.02
C HIS A 542 0.15 1.84 -0.60
N PRO A 543 0.93 0.94 0.03
CA PRO A 543 0.34 -0.19 0.75
C PRO A 543 0.96 -0.42 2.14
N LEU A 544 0.26 0.01 3.19
CA LEU A 544 0.53 -0.42 4.57
C LEU A 544 -0.08 -1.80 4.84
N ALA A 545 0.66 -2.84 4.43
CA ALA A 545 0.25 -4.23 4.56
C ALA A 545 0.15 -4.70 6.02
N LEU A 546 -0.91 -5.44 6.32
CA LEU A 546 -1.26 -5.94 7.66
C LEU A 546 -0.32 -7.06 8.13
N ARG A 547 0.24 -6.94 9.33
CA ARG A 547 0.81 -8.09 10.06
C ARG A 547 -0.17 -8.59 11.11
N ARG A 548 -0.72 -9.79 10.92
CA ARG A 548 -1.38 -10.52 12.02
C ARG A 548 -0.30 -11.20 12.89
N PRO A 549 -0.18 -10.90 14.18
CA PRO A 549 0.66 -11.68 15.08
C PRO A 549 0.03 -13.08 15.31
N PRO A 550 0.84 -14.16 15.40
CA PRO A 550 0.35 -15.45 15.86
C PRO A 550 -0.06 -15.37 17.34
N ARG A 551 -1.07 -16.16 17.76
CA ARG A 551 -1.46 -16.27 19.17
C ARG A 551 -0.48 -17.18 19.93
N HIS A 552 -0.41 -16.99 21.25
CA HIS A 552 0.60 -17.56 22.14
C HIS A 552 0.87 -19.07 22.01
N GLY A 553 2.15 -19.41 22.15
CA GLY A 553 2.69 -20.71 22.59
C GLY A 553 4.03 -20.47 23.27
N ASP A 554 4.32 -21.16 24.38
CA ASP A 554 5.44 -20.83 25.27
C ASP A 554 6.82 -21.22 24.72
N CYS A 555 7.80 -20.32 24.88
CA CYS A 555 9.22 -20.64 24.93
C CYS A 555 9.91 -19.75 25.98
N GLN A 556 10.81 -20.33 26.79
CA GLN A 556 11.43 -19.62 27.92
C GLN A 556 12.64 -18.77 27.52
N VAL A 557 12.89 -17.72 28.32
CA VAL A 557 14.02 -16.80 28.21
C VAL A 557 15.25 -17.36 28.94
N PRO A 558 16.42 -17.45 28.29
CA PRO A 558 17.72 -17.36 28.94
C PRO A 558 18.13 -15.89 29.07
N GLN A 559 18.61 -15.47 30.24
CA GLN A 559 19.36 -14.22 30.40
C GLN A 559 20.74 -14.30 29.72
N VAL A 560 21.41 -13.17 29.47
CA VAL A 560 22.75 -12.87 30.03
C VAL A 560 23.27 -11.47 29.63
N LEU A 561 23.94 -10.83 30.61
CA LEU A 561 24.82 -9.64 30.58
C LEU A 561 24.44 -8.39 29.75
N ASP A 562 24.02 -7.38 30.51
CA ASP A 562 24.40 -5.98 30.31
C ASP A 562 25.93 -5.81 30.45
N ILE A 563 26.53 -4.94 29.60
CA ILE A 563 27.89 -4.41 29.78
C ILE A 563 27.85 -2.91 29.50
N THR A 564 27.68 -2.14 30.58
CA THR A 564 28.02 -0.71 30.59
C THR A 564 29.51 -0.51 30.34
N ASP A 565 29.88 0.46 29.51
CA ASP A 565 31.26 0.98 29.48
C ASP A 565 31.29 2.48 29.82
N ARG A 566 32.40 2.92 30.43
CA ARG A 566 32.47 4.19 31.18
C ARG A 566 33.26 5.27 30.44
N GLU A 567 32.82 6.53 30.59
CA GLU A 567 33.70 7.69 30.38
C GLU A 567 34.86 7.70 31.40
N LEU A 568 36.04 8.21 30.99
CA LEU A 568 37.05 8.91 31.81
C LEU A 568 38.05 9.64 30.83
N PRO A 569 38.97 10.55 31.26
CA PRO A 569 39.02 11.91 30.68
C PRO A 569 40.32 12.24 29.87
N PRO A 570 40.43 13.43 29.23
CA PRO A 570 41.34 13.66 28.10
C PRO A 570 42.69 14.36 28.42
N GLY A 571 43.62 14.32 27.44
CA GLY A 571 44.94 14.98 27.51
C GLY A 571 45.39 15.69 26.22
N ARG A 572 45.55 17.02 26.32
CA ARG A 572 46.56 17.95 25.71
C ARG A 572 47.52 17.34 24.65
N HIS A 573 47.87 17.96 23.50
CA HIS A 573 48.00 19.38 23.06
C HIS A 573 48.40 19.38 21.52
N ARG A 574 48.64 20.43 20.70
CA ARG A 574 48.69 21.93 20.72
C ARG A 574 48.79 22.49 19.26
N VAL A 575 48.35 23.75 19.01
CA VAL A 575 48.92 24.78 18.06
C VAL A 575 48.96 24.49 16.53
N ALA A 576 48.83 25.45 15.57
CA ALA A 576 48.14 26.76 15.45
C ALA A 576 48.25 27.32 13.99
N TYR A 577 47.53 28.43 13.69
CA TYR A 577 47.59 29.27 12.46
C TYR A 577 47.07 28.63 11.14
N GLY A 578 46.63 29.38 10.11
CA GLY A 578 46.62 30.85 9.90
C GLY A 578 45.50 31.34 8.94
N ARG A 579 45.53 32.62 8.52
CA ARG A 579 44.44 33.32 7.79
C ARG A 579 44.73 33.58 6.28
N HIS A 580 43.66 34.00 5.58
CA HIS A 580 43.55 35.04 4.53
C HIS A 580 43.34 34.60 3.06
N ASP A 581 42.13 34.93 2.57
CA ASP A 581 41.73 35.61 1.32
C ASP A 581 42.11 35.04 -0.08
N GLY A 582 41.28 35.36 -1.08
CA GLY A 582 41.40 34.93 -2.50
C GLY A 582 42.15 35.93 -3.40
N PRO A 583 41.74 36.21 -4.67
CA PRO A 583 40.43 35.92 -5.29
C PRO A 583 40.43 35.57 -6.82
N GLN A 584 39.21 35.57 -7.39
CA GLN A 584 38.84 35.84 -8.80
C GLN A 584 38.95 34.76 -9.91
N LEU A 585 38.12 34.98 -10.93
CA LEU A 585 37.86 34.18 -12.14
C LEU A 585 38.43 34.86 -13.39
N VAL A 586 38.74 34.08 -14.43
CA VAL A 586 38.93 34.55 -15.81
C VAL A 586 38.16 33.64 -16.77
N ARG A 587 37.58 34.20 -17.84
CA ARG A 587 36.94 33.46 -18.95
C ARG A 587 37.92 33.26 -20.11
N SER A 588 37.71 32.20 -20.89
CA SER A 588 38.01 32.22 -22.34
C SER A 588 37.20 31.18 -23.10
N ASP A 589 36.60 31.57 -24.21
CA ASP A 589 35.89 30.70 -25.17
C ASP A 589 36.88 29.97 -26.10
N GLY A 590 36.44 28.93 -26.84
CA GLY A 590 37.27 28.30 -27.87
C GLY A 590 36.69 27.08 -28.58
N ASN A 591 36.29 27.24 -29.85
CA ASN A 591 35.99 26.11 -30.76
C ASN A 591 37.29 25.43 -31.25
N GLY A 592 37.25 24.12 -31.51
CA GLY A 592 38.39 23.39 -32.11
C GLY A 592 37.98 22.05 -32.75
N GLN A 593 38.01 21.97 -34.08
CA GLN A 593 37.61 20.78 -34.85
C GLN A 593 38.71 19.69 -34.93
N GLN A 594 38.22 18.44 -35.07
CA GLN A 594 38.77 17.33 -35.88
C GLN A 594 40.29 17.07 -35.93
N ARG A 595 40.65 15.78 -35.76
CA ARG A 595 41.26 15.01 -36.86
C ARG A 595 41.16 13.49 -36.70
N ARG A 596 41.12 12.79 -37.84
CA ARG A 596 41.18 11.32 -37.95
C ARG A 596 42.65 10.86 -37.94
N GLN A 597 42.90 9.66 -37.44
CA GLN A 597 43.86 8.72 -38.05
C GLN A 597 43.27 7.30 -38.06
N ARG A 598 43.89 6.40 -38.84
CA ARG A 598 43.40 5.06 -39.22
C ARG A 598 44.41 3.99 -38.82
N GLU A 599 43.91 2.79 -38.52
CA GLU A 599 44.45 1.45 -38.79
C GLU A 599 45.97 1.19 -38.70
N VAL A 600 46.37 0.18 -37.91
CA VAL A 600 47.34 -0.89 -38.28
C VAL A 600 47.03 -2.15 -37.43
N HIS A 601 46.99 -3.35 -38.03
CA HIS A 601 47.04 -4.68 -37.36
C HIS A 601 48.51 -5.00 -36.97
N GLU A 602 48.90 -5.79 -35.96
CA GLU A 602 48.62 -7.20 -35.60
C GLU A 602 49.63 -7.59 -34.47
N PRO A 603 49.83 -8.85 -34.03
CA PRO A 603 48.94 -9.87 -33.47
C PRO A 603 49.21 -10.15 -31.95
N GLU A 604 48.63 -11.24 -31.43
CA GLU A 604 48.67 -11.76 -30.06
C GLU A 604 50.05 -11.92 -29.38
N ARG A 605 50.06 -11.85 -28.03
CA ARG A 605 50.87 -12.73 -27.17
C ARG A 605 50.11 -13.13 -25.90
N SER A 606 50.15 -14.41 -25.57
CA SER A 606 49.59 -14.98 -24.34
C SER A 606 50.55 -14.85 -23.14
N VAL A 607 49.99 -14.68 -21.94
CA VAL A 607 50.70 -14.82 -20.66
C VAL A 607 49.81 -15.56 -19.65
N VAL A 608 50.36 -16.59 -19.01
CA VAL A 608 49.67 -17.46 -18.04
C VAL A 608 49.49 -16.74 -16.68
N PRO A 609 48.32 -16.86 -16.00
CA PRO A 609 48.09 -16.19 -14.72
C PRO A 609 48.94 -16.76 -13.58
N ARG A 610 49.32 -15.90 -12.62
CA ARG A 610 49.96 -16.31 -11.37
C ARG A 610 48.90 -16.63 -10.31
N GLN A 611 48.99 -17.82 -9.73
CA GLN A 611 48.24 -18.20 -8.54
C GLN A 611 48.75 -17.45 -7.30
N TRP A 612 47.84 -17.05 -6.42
CA TRP A 612 48.05 -16.98 -4.97
C TRP A 612 46.80 -17.55 -4.30
N GLY A 613 46.97 -18.61 -3.52
CA GLY A 613 45.89 -19.24 -2.78
C GLY A 613 45.88 -18.85 -1.31
N LEU A 614 44.72 -18.91 -0.67
CA LEU A 614 44.56 -18.83 0.78
C LEU A 614 43.35 -19.69 1.19
N LEU A 615 43.42 -20.29 2.38
CA LEU A 615 42.57 -21.40 2.79
C LEU A 615 41.14 -20.97 3.13
N LEU A 616 40.19 -21.89 2.88
CA LEU A 616 38.87 -21.91 3.50
C LEU A 616 38.55 -23.35 3.94
N ASP A 617 38.89 -23.67 5.18
CA ASP A 617 38.45 -24.87 5.90
C ASP A 617 37.78 -24.43 7.21
N CYS A 618 36.53 -24.84 7.44
CA CYS A 618 35.86 -24.88 8.74
C CYS A 618 34.52 -25.61 8.63
N GLU A 619 34.54 -26.95 8.69
CA GLU A 619 33.34 -27.74 8.94
C GLU A 619 32.87 -27.58 10.39
N CYS A 620 31.58 -27.37 10.62
CA CYS A 620 31.02 -27.34 11.99
C CYS A 620 30.74 -28.76 12.51
N GLN A 621 31.65 -29.30 13.33
CA GLN A 621 31.45 -30.59 13.98
C GLN A 621 30.45 -30.54 15.15
N VAL A 622 29.64 -31.60 15.26
CA VAL A 622 28.63 -31.78 16.31
C VAL A 622 29.25 -32.49 17.53
N PRO A 623 29.07 -31.98 18.77
CA PRO A 623 29.55 -32.66 19.97
C PRO A 623 28.66 -33.86 20.33
N SER A 624 29.29 -35.03 20.49
CA SER A 624 28.65 -36.24 21.03
C SER A 624 29.00 -36.45 22.50
N PRO A 625 28.14 -37.13 23.28
CA PRO A 625 28.62 -37.95 24.39
C PRO A 625 28.17 -39.42 24.30
N SER A 626 29.12 -40.31 24.61
CA SER A 626 28.96 -41.68 25.15
C SER A 626 27.99 -42.69 24.48
N ARG A 627 28.56 -43.82 24.01
CA ARG A 627 27.84 -45.10 23.87
C ARG A 627 27.73 -45.81 25.23
N GLU A 628 26.61 -46.49 25.45
CA GLU A 628 26.48 -47.69 26.32
C GLU A 628 25.56 -48.70 25.59
N LEU A 629 25.64 -50.00 25.93
CA LEU A 629 25.19 -51.07 25.00
C LEU A 629 24.79 -52.37 25.74
N ARG A 630 23.71 -53.02 25.26
CA ARG A 630 23.31 -54.47 25.35
C ARG A 630 22.15 -54.85 26.31
N ARG A 631 21.49 -55.95 25.91
CA ARG A 631 20.53 -56.85 26.62
C ARG A 631 19.13 -56.25 26.91
N ALA A 632 17.96 -56.83 26.56
CA ALA A 632 17.47 -58.13 26.03
C ALA A 632 16.74 -59.07 27.03
N MET A 633 15.70 -59.73 26.50
CA MET A 633 14.93 -60.90 27.01
C MET A 633 13.89 -60.74 28.16
N HIS A 634 12.61 -60.67 27.73
CA HIS A 634 11.52 -61.65 27.99
C HIS A 634 10.90 -61.95 29.38
N LEU A 635 9.60 -62.31 29.29
CA LEU A 635 8.76 -63.20 30.15
C LEU A 635 8.14 -62.68 31.47
N VAL A 636 6.82 -62.38 31.40
CA VAL A 636 5.71 -62.97 32.20
C VAL A 636 5.82 -62.93 33.74
N SER A 637 4.91 -62.26 34.47
CA SER A 637 3.57 -62.79 34.85
C SER A 637 2.68 -61.77 35.62
N VAL A 638 1.43 -62.15 35.94
CA VAL A 638 0.39 -61.34 36.64
C VAL A 638 -0.19 -62.14 37.82
N PRO A 639 -0.34 -61.54 39.02
CA PRO A 639 -1.67 -61.33 39.65
C PRO A 639 -1.81 -59.93 40.30
N ALA A 640 -2.96 -59.30 40.63
CA ALA A 640 -4.42 -59.56 40.59
C ALA A 640 -5.13 -59.52 41.97
N SER A 641 -5.85 -58.43 42.25
CA SER A 641 -6.97 -58.27 43.21
C SER A 641 -7.76 -56.98 42.85
N GLU A 642 -9.06 -57.01 42.49
CA GLU A 642 -10.29 -57.17 43.30
C GLU A 642 -10.71 -55.89 44.10
N ARG A 643 -11.97 -55.39 44.10
CA ARG A 643 -13.25 -55.85 43.47
C ARG A 643 -14.40 -54.79 43.51
N LEU A 644 -15.46 -54.99 42.68
CA LEU A 644 -16.89 -54.52 42.83
C LEU A 644 -17.16 -52.99 42.61
N VAL A 645 -18.34 -52.48 42.16
CA VAL A 645 -19.65 -53.08 41.79
C VAL A 645 -20.45 -52.19 40.77
N HIS A 646 -21.09 -52.80 39.75
CA HIS A 646 -22.30 -52.41 38.93
C HIS A 646 -22.50 -50.96 38.36
N ASP A 647 -23.24 -50.70 37.26
CA ASP A 647 -23.98 -51.49 36.22
C ASP A 647 -23.84 -50.77 34.85
N ARG A 648 -23.65 -51.43 33.69
CA ARG A 648 -24.67 -51.90 32.68
C ARG A 648 -25.78 -50.87 32.37
N VAL A 649 -26.11 -50.51 31.12
CA VAL A 649 -26.46 -51.29 29.89
C VAL A 649 -26.14 -50.40 28.66
N ALA A 650 -25.36 -50.77 27.62
CA ALA A 650 -25.53 -51.76 26.52
C ALA A 650 -26.74 -51.43 25.58
N VAL A 651 -26.80 -51.56 24.24
CA VAL A 651 -26.11 -52.28 23.13
C VAL A 651 -26.19 -51.33 21.89
N ARG A 652 -25.18 -51.10 21.02
CA ARG A 652 -24.78 -51.85 19.78
C ARG A 652 -25.98 -52.15 18.80
N ARG A 653 -25.85 -52.31 17.47
CA ARG A 653 -24.74 -52.76 16.58
C ARG A 653 -25.08 -52.55 15.07
N VAL A 654 -24.08 -52.81 14.21
CA VAL A 654 -24.08 -52.98 12.72
C VAL A 654 -24.03 -51.67 11.90
N MET A 655 -23.22 -51.39 10.84
CA MET A 655 -22.03 -52.01 10.15
C MET A 655 -22.24 -52.45 8.66
N LEU A 656 -21.17 -52.32 7.85
CA LEU A 656 -20.96 -52.78 6.44
C LEU A 656 -21.53 -51.94 5.28
N ALA A 657 -20.91 -52.13 4.10
CA ALA A 657 -21.10 -51.39 2.84
C ALA A 657 -20.95 -52.34 1.63
N ALA A 658 -21.48 -51.98 0.45
CA ALA A 658 -21.00 -52.47 -0.87
C ALA A 658 -21.65 -51.73 -2.07
N THR A 659 -20.83 -51.46 -3.10
CA THR A 659 -21.07 -51.54 -4.56
C THR A 659 -22.40 -51.13 -5.24
N ALA A 660 -22.26 -50.34 -6.32
CA ALA A 660 -23.17 -50.23 -7.49
C ALA A 660 -23.23 -51.58 -8.29
N PRO A 661 -24.01 -51.78 -9.40
CA PRO A 661 -24.59 -50.81 -10.36
C PRO A 661 -26.02 -51.11 -10.87
N LEU A 662 -26.52 -50.36 -11.88
CA LEU A 662 -27.14 -50.89 -13.12
C LEU A 662 -27.49 -49.78 -14.15
N ASN A 663 -27.91 -50.19 -15.36
CA ASN A 663 -27.91 -49.39 -16.60
C ASN A 663 -29.30 -48.91 -17.09
N GLU A 664 -29.24 -48.13 -18.18
CA GLU A 664 -30.28 -47.65 -19.10
C GLU A 664 -31.43 -48.63 -19.45
N VAL A 665 -32.58 -48.08 -19.87
CA VAL A 665 -33.08 -48.13 -21.27
C VAL A 665 -34.29 -47.18 -21.45
N ALA A 666 -34.58 -46.77 -22.69
CA ALA A 666 -35.32 -45.54 -23.02
C ALA A 666 -36.81 -45.71 -23.47
N ARG A 667 -37.46 -44.54 -23.64
CA ARG A 667 -38.69 -44.22 -24.42
C ARG A 667 -40.07 -44.62 -23.88
N ALA A 668 -40.86 -43.59 -23.58
CA ALA A 668 -42.24 -43.46 -24.07
C ALA A 668 -42.49 -41.99 -24.46
N LEU A 669 -43.26 -41.73 -25.53
CA LEU A 669 -43.51 -40.40 -26.08
C LEU A 669 -44.94 -39.92 -25.80
N ARG A 670 -45.11 -38.65 -25.35
CA ARG A 670 -46.28 -37.81 -25.67
C ARG A 670 -45.85 -36.33 -25.74
N PRO A 671 -46.22 -35.59 -26.79
CA PRO A 671 -45.94 -34.16 -26.91
C PRO A 671 -47.10 -33.30 -26.38
N LEU A 672 -46.78 -32.06 -26.00
CA LEU A 672 -47.71 -30.92 -26.05
C LEU A 672 -47.00 -29.79 -26.80
N ALA A 673 -47.67 -29.25 -27.81
CA ALA A 673 -47.26 -28.04 -28.52
C ALA A 673 -48.22 -26.89 -28.13
N PRO A 674 -47.77 -25.63 -28.14
CA PRO A 674 -48.62 -24.48 -27.81
C PRO A 674 -49.51 -24.09 -29.00
N GLU A 675 -50.73 -23.63 -28.70
CA GLU A 675 -51.52 -22.81 -29.63
C GLU A 675 -51.19 -21.31 -29.48
N SER A 676 -51.63 -20.50 -30.44
CA SER A 676 -51.20 -19.13 -30.65
C SER A 676 -52.26 -18.06 -30.31
N ALA A 677 -51.82 -16.80 -30.37
CA ALA A 677 -52.62 -15.58 -30.47
C ALA A 677 -53.26 -14.99 -29.20
N ALA A 678 -52.50 -14.13 -28.52
CA ALA A 678 -52.92 -12.79 -28.12
C ALA A 678 -51.71 -11.85 -28.18
#